data_AF-A0A142ES43-F1
#
_entry.id   AF-A0A142ES43-F1
#
_cell.length_a   1.000
_cell.length_b   1.000
_cell.length_c   1.000
_cell.angle_alpha   90.00
_cell.angle_beta   90.00
_cell.angle_gamma   90.00
#
_symmetry.space_group_name_H-M   'P 1'
#
loop_
_entity.id
_entity.type
_entity.pdbx_description
1 polymer ?
#
loop_
_entity_poly.entity_id
_entity_poly.type
_entity_poly.pdbx_seq_one_letter_code
_entity_poly.pdbx_strand_id
1 'polypeptide(L)'
;MIFNRLSDPVKKTLLLAFIFVLPLLGATAYSELIQLWFKRNDHLFSFVSESTTLENDPELIGPDRLCNVFGSVIGTFSGGGDPTTDLYQWTIVGPGGELLRATQFRNSPDISYTFGLIGPHQITLKVSRGGVQIFEETKIVELVQGPKITLEEIYQICENQSLTISALDPSSSNFGNYEFEWKDETGAIVGTSNDLIVNSPGKYQVTFFFVNSSGIPECETTLDTQVEKLSTFQINASSSTICPGGSIRFETNPSTLGEWYYQKVGDPNEVRIRAGRSIDLNAIILPDPGDYEIIVKVNNPANPACSPEVRLPFQYNLQPKIEFVEAFGASDCFIADGTLRVRALTPLDGIGVEGLGMTQGPFSAGDIITFSGLESGAYSLLINLKGCTDLFGTVVPLLNPPPSLEFTIEDIESESCTDTGKELGSFLVKMTNGPLEGSYRLLNQRGDEVLNELASGLDELRIEVGGGTYFFQVYGLDSCTLPKGEEFIVPGLAQVNYSIPGNLFVCQSYDLVPQTNQDLEFTLTDPSGNQQTLPKGQPFTITEEGDYSIVGRLAGPGDLCPLQQTFTITLVDPVDFEPVLVQEDCDGNRIFEADIKGRDPNTVRFLWYNEKDELVGNGQFLFPTSTGEFKLDVQPNNSTACPIPPVPFMIEEPILEVEVELVATKLCEYGPRAVLDLSTTFPNAVTDIEWRRYEEDGSITLLDEYQNKIQVIVDVAGIYEAAVFSRIPGIGKDCELGRSNLQIDLVPDKVPFTIPGDLSICEPFELIPQGDPTLNYLLTYPNGSEELKVSGESFEINLAGTYTLLAFDPDINGPLCPEQKTFEVKINDPVQFEPVLVNLACDGTYEYQAEVSNYNLTEVDFIWRNAGGTVISTDPTLFTSSYGEFSLEVQPSGSLVCSNSLQTFTVPVPVLDIPVQIVSETLCPDQPDAALSFQANLESVQTIQWWYTDLSNNTSQLTNSTNRQEILAVEEGTYEVRLLNSFGCVIGSASQLVIRSTDQVRPEVEDSYQICPRYEIAPTLNPGNFASYEWYFDGQLVSTSPTFKPSQIGSYEVNVVSQEGCAYQASFETIEECELRVAFPDAIQPQNPEKPFLIYTNYLIDELEVWVFNKWGNLVFHCKNTNLIHEESTCIWDGTLNGKKLPPGSYAYRINFKNLEKGIEKSQLGSILVVD
;
A
#
# COMPACT_ATOMS: atom_id res chain seq x y z
N MET A 1 25.90 -62.06 -9.82
CA MET A 1 24.83 -63.08 -9.81
C MET A 1 23.79 -62.73 -10.86
N ILE A 2 23.92 -63.36 -12.03
CA ILE A 2 22.88 -64.05 -12.82
C ILE A 2 21.38 -63.78 -12.47
N PHE A 3 20.66 -63.18 -13.44
CA PHE A 3 19.48 -63.69 -14.19
C PHE A 3 18.28 -62.73 -14.42
N ASN A 4 18.12 -62.43 -15.74
CA ASN A 4 16.90 -62.28 -16.57
C ASN A 4 15.91 -61.13 -16.37
N ARG A 5 15.54 -60.32 -17.38
CA ARG A 5 15.19 -60.49 -18.83
C ARG A 5 13.70 -60.75 -19.12
N LEU A 6 13.17 -59.80 -19.92
CA LEU A 6 12.36 -59.93 -21.15
C LEU A 6 10.82 -59.99 -21.10
N SER A 7 10.29 -59.39 -22.18
CA SER A 7 9.01 -59.62 -22.91
C SER A 7 7.83 -58.71 -22.53
N ASP A 8 7.12 -58.03 -23.44
CA ASP A 8 7.16 -58.00 -24.90
C ASP A 8 6.41 -56.76 -25.45
N PRO A 9 6.71 -56.31 -26.69
CA PRO A 9 6.06 -55.25 -27.44
C PRO A 9 4.98 -55.79 -28.39
N VAL A 10 4.08 -54.92 -28.84
CA VAL A 10 3.20 -55.20 -29.98
C VAL A 10 3.84 -54.65 -31.25
N LYS A 11 4.18 -55.58 -32.14
CA LYS A 11 4.69 -55.40 -33.50
C LYS A 11 3.61 -55.83 -34.49
N LYS A 12 3.70 -55.29 -35.72
CA LYS A 12 3.05 -55.67 -37.00
C LYS A 12 1.67 -55.03 -37.17
N THR A 13 1.39 -54.29 -38.24
CA THR A 13 1.53 -54.61 -39.69
C THR A 13 1.28 -53.28 -40.44
N LEU A 14 1.75 -52.90 -41.63
CA LEU A 14 2.04 -53.61 -42.88
C LEU A 14 2.81 -52.65 -43.84
N LEU A 15 3.54 -53.23 -44.78
CA LEU A 15 4.55 -52.69 -45.70
C LEU A 15 3.91 -52.33 -47.08
N LEU A 16 4.50 -51.35 -47.79
CA LEU A 16 4.41 -51.04 -49.25
C LEU A 16 3.13 -50.38 -49.84
N ALA A 17 3.26 -49.15 -50.38
CA ALA A 17 3.47 -48.91 -51.83
C ALA A 17 3.24 -47.43 -52.27
N PHE A 18 4.28 -46.88 -52.94
CA PHE A 18 4.27 -45.99 -54.12
C PHE A 18 3.87 -44.49 -54.08
N ILE A 19 4.92 -43.64 -53.91
CA ILE A 19 5.45 -42.61 -54.84
C ILE A 19 4.43 -41.75 -55.64
N PHE A 20 4.43 -40.42 -55.44
CA PHE A 20 4.86 -39.40 -56.43
C PHE A 20 4.82 -37.94 -55.88
N VAL A 21 5.92 -37.20 -56.13
CA VAL A 21 6.13 -35.72 -56.18
C VAL A 21 6.24 -34.89 -54.87
N LEU A 22 7.46 -34.40 -54.61
CA LEU A 22 7.80 -33.13 -53.93
C LEU A 22 8.06 -32.05 -55.02
N PRO A 23 8.23 -30.74 -54.73
CA PRO A 23 7.59 -29.82 -53.77
C PRO A 23 7.42 -28.38 -54.38
N LEU A 24 6.99 -27.38 -53.60
CA LEU A 24 7.70 -26.07 -53.40
C LEU A 24 6.82 -24.97 -52.76
N LEU A 25 7.43 -24.36 -51.73
CA LEU A 25 7.38 -22.94 -51.28
C LEU A 25 6.17 -22.39 -50.51
N GLY A 26 6.44 -22.07 -49.24
CA GLY A 26 6.47 -20.66 -48.79
C GLY A 26 5.28 -20.17 -47.97
N ALA A 27 5.31 -20.39 -46.66
CA ALA A 27 4.38 -19.78 -45.71
C ALA A 27 4.94 -18.44 -45.17
N THR A 28 4.10 -17.41 -45.16
CA THR A 28 4.30 -16.15 -44.44
C THR A 28 3.16 -15.94 -43.45
N ALA A 29 3.53 -15.45 -42.26
CA ALA A 29 2.73 -14.73 -41.26
C ALA A 29 1.58 -15.54 -40.60
N TYR A 30 1.28 -15.48 -39.30
CA TYR A 30 1.27 -14.33 -38.40
C TYR A 30 1.41 -14.75 -36.92
N SER A 31 1.81 -13.78 -36.12
CA SER A 31 1.82 -13.71 -34.66
C SER A 31 0.61 -14.31 -33.93
N GLU A 32 0.87 -14.96 -32.80
CA GLU A 32 0.28 -14.67 -31.48
C GLU A 32 1.23 -15.29 -30.43
N LEU A 33 1.93 -14.47 -29.66
CA LEU A 33 1.67 -14.16 -28.25
C LEU A 33 2.14 -15.23 -27.24
N ILE A 34 3.17 -14.83 -26.48
CA ILE A 34 3.27 -14.94 -25.02
C ILE A 34 3.80 -16.27 -24.44
N GLN A 35 4.88 -16.12 -23.65
CA GLN A 35 5.42 -16.99 -22.59
C GLN A 35 6.30 -18.18 -23.01
N LEU A 36 7.63 -17.96 -22.97
CA LEU A 36 8.69 -18.84 -22.42
C LEU A 36 10.04 -18.15 -22.71
N TRP A 37 10.51 -17.22 -21.88
CA TRP A 37 11.21 -17.46 -20.61
C TRP A 37 12.55 -18.19 -20.81
N PHE A 38 13.62 -17.39 -20.83
CA PHE A 38 14.98 -17.69 -20.37
C PHE A 38 15.43 -19.15 -20.40
N LYS A 39 16.15 -19.53 -21.48
CA LYS A 39 17.42 -20.28 -21.40
C LYS A 39 17.91 -20.65 -22.81
N ARG A 40 19.24 -20.60 -22.94
CA ARG A 40 20.07 -21.48 -23.77
C ARG A 40 20.51 -20.92 -25.13
N ASN A 41 21.61 -20.17 -25.10
CA ASN A 41 22.87 -20.63 -25.70
C ASN A 41 24.05 -19.79 -25.18
N ASP A 42 24.54 -20.15 -24.00
CA ASP A 42 25.94 -19.93 -23.65
C ASP A 42 26.78 -20.78 -24.59
N HIS A 43 27.43 -20.15 -25.57
CA HIS A 43 28.57 -20.75 -26.23
C HIS A 43 29.80 -20.53 -25.34
N LEU A 44 29.91 -21.42 -24.36
CA LEU A 44 31.16 -21.80 -23.71
C LEU A 44 32.16 -22.26 -24.77
N PHE A 45 33.22 -21.49 -25.00
CA PHE A 45 34.47 -22.05 -25.48
C PHE A 45 35.18 -22.69 -24.29
N SER A 46 35.03 -24.02 -24.16
CA SER A 46 35.92 -24.84 -23.35
C SER A 46 37.21 -25.07 -24.13
N PHE A 47 38.31 -24.45 -23.71
CA PHE A 47 39.62 -25.02 -24.00
C PHE A 47 39.87 -26.14 -22.98
N VAL A 48 39.76 -27.38 -23.44
CA VAL A 48 40.32 -28.53 -22.74
C VAL A 48 41.81 -28.55 -23.04
N SER A 49 42.63 -28.10 -22.09
CA SER A 49 44.03 -28.53 -21.96
C SER A 49 44.13 -29.46 -20.76
N GLU A 50 44.43 -30.73 -21.02
CA GLU A 50 44.89 -31.65 -19.99
C GLU A 50 46.24 -31.17 -19.43
N SER A 51 46.23 -30.63 -18.22
CA SER A 51 47.39 -30.65 -17.32
C SER A 51 46.94 -30.57 -15.85
N THR A 52 46.84 -31.75 -15.24
CA THR A 52 47.17 -32.08 -13.84
C THR A 52 47.25 -30.94 -12.79
N THR A 53 46.24 -30.88 -11.92
CA THR A 53 46.28 -30.63 -10.46
C THR A 53 47.18 -29.51 -9.92
N LEU A 54 46.64 -28.29 -9.80
CA LEU A 54 47.07 -27.19 -8.90
C LEU A 54 46.00 -26.06 -8.93
N GLU A 55 44.76 -26.33 -8.50
CA GLU A 55 43.72 -25.29 -8.32
C GLU A 55 43.61 -24.98 -6.82
N ASN A 56 44.08 -23.79 -6.39
CA ASN A 56 43.82 -23.08 -5.12
C ASN A 56 45.01 -22.23 -4.61
N ASP A 57 46.04 -21.99 -5.42
CA ASP A 57 47.09 -21.03 -5.08
C ASP A 57 46.68 -19.61 -5.54
N PRO A 58 46.91 -18.56 -4.73
CA PRO A 58 46.65 -17.18 -5.13
C PRO A 58 47.56 -16.71 -6.29
N GLU A 59 47.04 -15.86 -7.17
CA GLU A 59 47.76 -15.28 -8.33
C GLU A 59 47.20 -13.89 -8.67
N LEU A 60 48.03 -12.93 -9.09
CA LEU A 60 47.56 -11.62 -9.55
C LEU A 60 47.30 -11.57 -11.06
N ILE A 61 46.03 -11.72 -11.46
CA ILE A 61 45.54 -11.67 -12.84
C ILE A 61 44.87 -10.32 -13.11
N GLY A 62 45.02 -9.76 -14.30
CA GLY A 62 44.38 -8.50 -14.70
C GLY A 62 45.00 -7.95 -15.98
N PRO A 63 44.47 -6.86 -16.56
CA PRO A 63 45.02 -6.26 -17.77
C PRO A 63 46.43 -5.69 -17.51
N ASP A 64 47.32 -5.81 -18.49
CA ASP A 64 48.63 -5.14 -18.45
C ASP A 64 48.50 -3.65 -18.79
N ARG A 65 47.45 -3.27 -19.54
CA ARG A 65 47.19 -1.92 -20.02
C ARG A 65 45.71 -1.57 -19.99
N LEU A 66 45.41 -0.32 -19.65
CA LEU A 66 44.07 0.26 -19.70
C LEU A 66 44.08 1.51 -20.58
N CYS A 67 42.98 1.75 -21.30
CA CYS A 67 42.90 2.81 -22.30
C CYS A 67 41.84 3.84 -21.94
N ASN A 68 42.31 5.05 -21.64
CA ASN A 68 41.46 6.15 -21.20
C ASN A 68 40.96 6.95 -22.42
N VAL A 69 39.78 6.58 -22.96
CA VAL A 69 39.14 7.25 -24.10
C VAL A 69 38.21 8.39 -23.67
N PHE A 70 37.56 8.27 -22.50
CA PHE A 70 36.49 9.16 -22.04
C PHE A 70 36.80 9.89 -20.73
N GLY A 71 38.08 10.13 -20.43
CA GLY A 71 38.54 10.83 -19.23
C GLY A 71 38.91 9.90 -18.07
N SER A 72 38.29 8.73 -17.96
CA SER A 72 38.75 7.63 -17.10
C SER A 72 38.29 6.25 -17.62
N VAL A 73 38.78 5.16 -17.02
CA VAL A 73 38.42 3.77 -17.38
C VAL A 73 38.45 2.86 -16.16
N ILE A 74 37.52 1.91 -16.08
CA ILE A 74 37.51 0.89 -15.02
C ILE A 74 38.42 -0.27 -15.42
N GLY A 75 39.33 -0.66 -14.53
CA GLY A 75 40.15 -1.87 -14.67
C GLY A 75 39.89 -2.86 -13.56
N THR A 76 39.75 -4.14 -13.91
CA THR A 76 39.47 -5.24 -12.97
C THR A 76 40.66 -6.19 -12.86
N PHE A 77 40.98 -6.59 -11.63
CA PHE A 77 42.08 -7.49 -11.28
C PHE A 77 41.53 -8.61 -10.39
N SER A 78 42.08 -9.82 -10.54
CA SER A 78 41.69 -11.03 -9.81
C SER A 78 42.87 -11.62 -9.07
N GLY A 79 42.63 -12.14 -7.88
CA GLY A 79 43.63 -12.67 -6.96
C GLY A 79 43.73 -14.20 -6.92
N GLY A 80 42.90 -14.92 -7.68
CA GLY A 80 42.86 -16.38 -7.66
C GLY A 80 42.59 -16.94 -6.26
N GLY A 81 43.16 -18.10 -5.91
CA GLY A 81 43.05 -18.70 -4.58
C GLY A 81 41.65 -19.25 -4.24
N ASP A 82 41.44 -19.59 -2.97
CA ASP A 82 40.17 -20.11 -2.44
C ASP A 82 39.47 -19.02 -1.60
N PRO A 83 38.47 -18.29 -2.15
CA PRO A 83 37.81 -17.19 -1.47
C PRO A 83 37.01 -17.61 -0.21
N THR A 84 36.87 -18.90 0.06
CA THR A 84 36.29 -19.40 1.32
C THR A 84 37.29 -19.41 2.48
N THR A 85 38.59 -19.49 2.20
CA THR A 85 39.66 -19.59 3.21
C THR A 85 40.70 -18.48 3.13
N ASP A 86 40.78 -17.81 1.98
CA ASP A 86 41.73 -16.74 1.68
C ASP A 86 41.13 -15.35 1.92
N LEU A 87 41.96 -14.46 2.45
CA LEU A 87 41.67 -13.04 2.57
C LEU A 87 42.64 -12.26 1.70
N TYR A 88 42.12 -11.35 0.89
CA TYR A 88 42.83 -10.57 -0.12
C TYR A 88 42.92 -9.11 0.34
N GLN A 89 44.10 -8.52 0.26
CA GLN A 89 44.33 -7.10 0.46
C GLN A 89 44.97 -6.53 -0.82
N TRP A 90 44.28 -5.55 -1.39
CA TRP A 90 44.65 -4.84 -2.60
C TRP A 90 45.17 -3.44 -2.28
N THR A 91 46.27 -3.05 -2.91
CA THR A 91 46.83 -1.70 -2.86
C THR A 91 47.05 -1.20 -4.29
N ILE A 92 46.54 -0.01 -4.62
CA ILE A 92 46.72 0.65 -5.92
C ILE A 92 47.44 1.97 -5.67
N VAL A 93 48.59 2.13 -6.31
CA VAL A 93 49.44 3.34 -6.25
C VAL A 93 49.49 3.96 -7.63
N GLY A 94 49.31 5.28 -7.68
CA GLY A 94 49.33 6.05 -8.92
C GLY A 94 50.75 6.34 -9.44
N PRO A 95 50.86 6.90 -10.65
CA PRO A 95 52.13 7.13 -11.33
C PRO A 95 53.07 8.11 -10.62
N GLY A 96 52.54 9.00 -9.76
CA GLY A 96 53.34 9.90 -8.92
C GLY A 96 53.77 9.30 -7.57
N GLY A 97 53.38 8.06 -7.28
CA GLY A 97 53.62 7.39 -6.00
C GLY A 97 52.55 7.66 -4.94
N GLU A 98 51.48 8.38 -5.28
CA GLU A 98 50.31 8.59 -4.43
C GLU A 98 49.54 7.27 -4.19
N LEU A 99 49.16 7.02 -2.94
CA LEU A 99 48.27 5.91 -2.62
C LEU A 99 46.85 6.28 -3.09
N LEU A 100 46.36 5.58 -4.12
CA LEU A 100 45.04 5.81 -4.67
C LEU A 100 43.98 4.96 -3.98
N ARG A 101 44.33 3.70 -3.66
CA ARG A 101 43.43 2.78 -2.96
C ARG A 101 44.22 1.81 -2.11
N ALA A 102 43.75 1.55 -0.91
CA ALA A 102 44.16 0.40 -0.10
C ALA A 102 42.91 -0.22 0.50
N THR A 103 42.81 -1.54 0.46
CA THR A 103 41.70 -2.29 1.06
C THR A 103 42.17 -3.00 2.33
N GLN A 104 41.23 -3.33 3.20
CA GLN A 104 41.46 -4.31 4.25
C GLN A 104 41.45 -5.73 3.66
N PHE A 105 41.87 -6.70 4.47
CA PHE A 105 41.75 -8.12 4.11
C PHE A 105 40.29 -8.52 3.98
N ARG A 106 39.86 -8.87 2.76
CA ARG A 106 38.47 -9.22 2.41
C ARG A 106 38.41 -10.56 1.69
N ASN A 107 37.26 -11.23 1.69
CA ASN A 107 37.06 -12.52 1.02
C ASN A 107 36.80 -12.40 -0.50
N SER A 108 36.75 -11.18 -1.04
CA SER A 108 36.59 -10.95 -2.49
C SER A 108 37.93 -11.08 -3.19
N PRO A 109 38.10 -12.09 -4.07
CA PRO A 109 39.34 -12.31 -4.79
C PRO A 109 39.56 -11.24 -5.86
N ASP A 110 38.53 -10.52 -6.30
CA ASP A 110 38.65 -9.52 -7.37
C ASP A 110 38.59 -8.09 -6.82
N ILE A 111 39.22 -7.13 -7.52
CA ILE A 111 39.08 -5.68 -7.32
C ILE A 111 38.93 -4.96 -8.67
N SER A 112 38.02 -3.98 -8.72
CA SER A 112 37.89 -3.03 -9.81
C SER A 112 38.25 -1.61 -9.35
N TYR A 113 38.85 -0.80 -10.22
CA TYR A 113 39.19 0.60 -9.90
C TYR A 113 39.04 1.50 -11.12
N THR A 114 38.55 2.73 -10.91
CA THR A 114 38.43 3.76 -11.95
C THR A 114 39.74 4.53 -12.08
N PHE A 115 40.49 4.26 -13.14
CA PHE A 115 41.78 4.87 -13.44
C PHE A 115 41.59 6.17 -14.23
N GLY A 116 42.01 7.30 -13.66
CA GLY A 116 42.00 8.61 -14.32
C GLY A 116 43.38 9.22 -14.60
N LEU A 117 44.43 8.78 -13.90
CA LEU A 117 45.77 9.38 -13.99
C LEU A 117 46.61 8.67 -15.06
N ILE A 118 46.96 9.35 -16.15
CA ILE A 118 47.77 8.72 -17.22
C ILE A 118 49.16 8.31 -16.66
N GLY A 119 49.56 7.06 -16.89
CA GLY A 119 50.86 6.53 -16.46
C GLY A 119 50.81 5.13 -15.83
N PRO A 120 51.96 4.61 -15.37
CA PRO A 120 52.06 3.31 -14.73
C PRO A 120 51.46 3.36 -13.31
N HIS A 121 50.47 2.50 -13.05
CA HIS A 121 49.96 2.26 -11.71
C HIS A 121 50.48 0.93 -11.19
N GLN A 122 50.74 0.87 -9.90
CA GLN A 122 51.20 -0.33 -9.22
C GLN A 122 50.03 -0.95 -8.45
N ILE A 123 49.68 -2.19 -8.81
CA ILE A 123 48.65 -2.99 -8.15
C ILE A 123 49.36 -4.07 -7.36
N THR A 124 49.24 -4.01 -6.04
CA THR A 124 49.81 -5.01 -5.13
C THR A 124 48.67 -5.82 -4.53
N LEU A 125 48.76 -7.14 -4.64
CA LEU A 125 47.89 -8.10 -3.99
C LEU A 125 48.65 -8.79 -2.85
N LYS A 126 48.04 -8.88 -1.67
CA LYS A 126 48.46 -9.74 -0.57
C LYS A 126 47.35 -10.72 -0.26
N VAL A 127 47.67 -12.00 -0.09
CA VAL A 127 46.70 -13.01 0.34
C VAL A 127 47.14 -13.64 1.65
N SER A 128 46.21 -13.73 2.60
CA SER A 128 46.38 -14.39 3.89
C SER A 128 45.40 -15.55 4.04
N ARG A 129 45.90 -16.70 4.50
CA ARG A 129 45.10 -17.88 4.84
C ARG A 129 45.32 -18.20 6.31
N GLY A 130 44.25 -18.20 7.11
CA GLY A 130 44.33 -18.44 8.55
C GLY A 130 45.23 -17.46 9.33
N GLY A 131 45.27 -16.18 8.91
CA GLY A 131 46.04 -15.12 9.57
C GLY A 131 47.54 -15.10 9.24
N VAL A 132 48.02 -15.99 8.38
CA VAL A 132 49.38 -15.99 7.85
C VAL A 132 49.36 -15.47 6.42
N GLN A 133 50.21 -14.50 6.07
CA GLN A 133 50.36 -14.03 4.68
C GLN A 133 51.02 -15.14 3.86
N ILE A 134 50.30 -15.67 2.88
CA ILE A 134 50.74 -16.78 2.01
C ILE A 134 51.18 -16.32 0.62
N PHE A 135 50.75 -15.14 0.19
CA PHE A 135 51.05 -14.60 -1.14
C PHE A 135 51.21 -13.08 -1.10
N GLU A 136 52.14 -12.55 -1.88
CA GLU A 136 52.26 -11.13 -2.17
C GLU A 136 52.85 -10.98 -3.58
N GLU A 137 52.10 -10.31 -4.45
CA GLU A 137 52.53 -10.01 -5.81
C GLU A 137 52.21 -8.56 -6.15
N THR A 138 53.00 -7.98 -7.05
CA THR A 138 52.78 -6.64 -7.57
C THR A 138 52.83 -6.67 -9.09
N LYS A 139 51.77 -6.14 -9.71
CA LYS A 139 51.64 -5.95 -11.14
C LYS A 139 51.60 -4.47 -11.48
N ILE A 140 52.22 -4.09 -12.59
CA ILE A 140 52.14 -2.73 -13.13
C ILE A 140 51.07 -2.74 -14.22
N VAL A 141 50.05 -1.89 -14.10
CA VAL A 141 49.13 -1.59 -15.20
C VAL A 141 49.48 -0.24 -15.78
N GLU A 142 49.63 -0.17 -17.09
CA GLU A 142 49.87 1.11 -17.76
C GLU A 142 48.52 1.72 -18.17
N LEU A 143 48.14 2.85 -17.57
CA LEU A 143 47.01 3.63 -18.08
C LEU A 143 47.52 4.53 -19.19
N VAL A 144 47.12 4.23 -20.42
CA VAL A 144 47.45 5.03 -21.59
C VAL A 144 46.27 5.91 -21.98
N GLN A 145 46.57 7.13 -22.42
CA GLN A 145 45.55 7.95 -23.05
C GLN A 145 45.11 7.29 -24.36
N GLY A 146 43.79 7.17 -24.53
CA GLY A 146 43.16 6.64 -25.72
C GLY A 146 43.55 7.45 -26.96
N PRO A 147 43.51 6.84 -28.15
CA PRO A 147 43.94 7.52 -29.35
C PRO A 147 42.88 8.53 -29.78
N LYS A 148 43.32 9.63 -30.39
CA LYS A 148 42.41 10.58 -31.00
C LYS A 148 41.89 9.96 -32.30
N ILE A 149 40.59 9.66 -32.33
CA ILE A 149 39.92 9.10 -33.50
C ILE A 149 39.95 10.13 -34.63
N THR A 150 40.38 9.71 -35.83
CA THR A 150 40.35 10.51 -37.06
C THR A 150 39.31 9.99 -38.05
N LEU A 151 38.73 8.82 -37.78
CA LEU A 151 37.75 8.21 -38.65
C LEU A 151 36.42 8.98 -38.65
N GLU A 152 36.05 9.54 -39.80
CA GLU A 152 34.72 10.11 -40.02
C GLU A 152 33.66 9.00 -40.24
N GLU A 153 32.41 9.26 -39.84
CA GLU A 153 31.29 8.33 -40.03
C GLU A 153 30.99 8.09 -41.53
N ILE A 154 31.13 9.12 -42.36
CA ILE A 154 30.85 9.06 -43.79
C ILE A 154 31.97 9.74 -44.58
N TYR A 155 32.53 9.02 -45.55
CA TYR A 155 33.47 9.54 -46.54
C TYR A 155 32.85 9.55 -47.93
N GLN A 156 33.28 10.50 -48.77
CA GLN A 156 32.88 10.59 -50.16
C GLN A 156 34.06 10.32 -51.10
N ILE A 157 33.88 9.41 -52.06
CA ILE A 157 34.90 9.00 -53.04
C ILE A 157 34.42 9.24 -54.48
N CYS A 158 35.33 9.69 -55.34
CA CYS A 158 35.06 9.95 -56.76
C CYS A 158 35.34 8.69 -57.58
N GLU A 159 34.81 8.64 -58.80
CA GLU A 159 35.01 7.51 -59.70
C GLU A 159 36.49 7.28 -60.02
N ASN A 160 36.94 6.01 -59.90
CA ASN A 160 38.33 5.57 -60.10
C ASN A 160 39.38 6.24 -59.20
N GLN A 161 38.97 6.86 -58.09
CA GLN A 161 39.89 7.28 -57.05
C GLN A 161 39.97 6.24 -55.93
N SER A 162 41.10 6.24 -55.24
CA SER A 162 41.31 5.53 -53.98
C SER A 162 41.36 6.55 -52.86
N LEU A 163 40.67 6.29 -51.76
CA LEU A 163 40.69 7.13 -50.57
C LEU A 163 41.42 6.40 -49.45
N THR A 164 42.45 7.02 -48.90
CA THR A 164 43.05 6.54 -47.66
C THR A 164 42.25 7.11 -46.49
N ILE A 165 41.57 6.24 -45.76
CA ILE A 165 40.92 6.58 -44.50
C ILE A 165 41.81 6.14 -43.34
N SER A 166 41.90 6.95 -42.29
CA SER A 166 42.73 6.68 -41.12
C SER A 166 41.84 6.49 -39.91
N ALA A 167 42.03 5.39 -39.18
CA ALA A 167 41.29 5.11 -37.95
C ALA A 167 41.61 6.17 -36.88
N LEU A 168 42.91 6.41 -36.65
CA LEU A 168 43.44 7.21 -35.55
C LEU A 168 44.42 8.29 -36.04
N ASP A 169 44.54 9.37 -35.26
CA ASP A 169 45.50 10.46 -35.47
C ASP A 169 46.92 9.94 -35.14
N PRO A 170 47.90 10.01 -36.07
CA PRO A 170 49.27 9.56 -35.82
C PRO A 170 49.99 10.28 -34.67
N SER A 171 49.51 11.45 -34.26
CA SER A 171 50.02 12.18 -33.09
C SER A 171 49.51 11.63 -31.75
N SER A 172 48.59 10.67 -31.78
CA SER A 172 48.07 10.01 -30.59
C SER A 172 49.19 9.38 -29.76
N SER A 173 49.06 9.48 -28.44
CA SER A 173 49.92 8.75 -27.51
C SER A 173 49.88 7.25 -27.79
N ASN A 174 51.05 6.60 -27.78
CA ASN A 174 51.20 5.17 -28.04
C ASN A 174 50.70 4.68 -29.41
N PHE A 175 50.53 5.59 -30.39
CA PHE A 175 50.07 5.26 -31.74
C PHE A 175 50.80 4.05 -32.37
N GLY A 176 52.13 4.01 -32.25
CA GLY A 176 52.96 2.94 -32.84
C GLY A 176 52.78 1.54 -32.24
N ASN A 177 52.02 1.42 -31.16
CA ASN A 177 51.76 0.15 -30.47
C ASN A 177 50.37 -0.44 -30.81
N TYR A 178 49.51 0.30 -31.51
CA TYR A 178 48.20 -0.20 -31.92
C TYR A 178 48.32 -1.11 -33.15
N GLU A 179 47.61 -2.24 -33.10
CA GLU A 179 47.28 -3.07 -34.24
C GLU A 179 45.86 -2.79 -34.71
N PHE A 180 45.57 -3.10 -35.98
CA PHE A 180 44.32 -2.75 -36.65
C PHE A 180 43.79 -3.96 -37.42
N GLU A 181 42.47 -4.05 -37.52
CA GLU A 181 41.74 -5.03 -38.33
C GLU A 181 40.55 -4.31 -38.99
N TRP A 182 40.65 -4.09 -40.30
CA TRP A 182 39.57 -3.53 -41.09
C TRP A 182 38.73 -4.63 -41.72
N LYS A 183 37.41 -4.56 -41.59
CA LYS A 183 36.43 -5.43 -42.23
C LYS A 183 35.56 -4.66 -43.22
N ASP A 184 35.17 -5.29 -44.32
CA ASP A 184 34.16 -4.77 -45.24
C ASP A 184 32.73 -5.20 -44.87
N GLU A 185 31.73 -4.78 -45.65
CA GLU A 185 30.31 -5.10 -45.46
C GLU A 185 30.01 -6.62 -45.46
N THR A 186 30.91 -7.45 -46.02
CA THR A 186 30.78 -8.91 -46.01
C THR A 186 31.41 -9.57 -44.78
N GLY A 187 32.07 -8.78 -43.93
CA GLY A 187 32.82 -9.23 -42.76
C GLY A 187 34.22 -9.74 -43.07
N ALA A 188 34.73 -9.56 -44.30
CA ALA A 188 36.06 -9.99 -44.69
C ALA A 188 37.12 -8.97 -44.26
N ILE A 189 38.27 -9.43 -43.74
CA ILE A 189 39.38 -8.55 -43.35
C ILE A 189 40.05 -7.98 -44.61
N VAL A 190 40.01 -6.65 -44.76
CA VAL A 190 40.51 -5.89 -45.93
C VAL A 190 41.74 -5.03 -45.63
N GLY A 191 42.16 -4.90 -44.36
CA GLY A 191 43.37 -4.18 -43.99
C GLY A 191 43.77 -4.42 -42.54
N THR A 192 45.05 -4.19 -42.20
CA THR A 192 45.60 -4.40 -40.85
C THR A 192 46.48 -3.25 -40.35
N SER A 193 46.31 -2.05 -40.93
CA SER A 193 47.04 -0.84 -40.58
C SER A 193 46.08 0.27 -40.17
N ASN A 194 46.59 1.32 -39.51
CA ASN A 194 45.80 2.52 -39.16
C ASN A 194 45.06 3.08 -40.38
N ASP A 195 45.74 3.06 -41.51
CA ASP A 195 45.24 3.56 -42.77
C ASP A 195 44.70 2.41 -43.62
N LEU A 196 43.49 2.56 -44.16
CA LEU A 196 42.89 1.67 -45.15
C LEU A 196 42.74 2.42 -46.47
N ILE A 197 43.19 1.81 -47.57
CA ILE A 197 42.95 2.33 -48.92
C ILE A 197 41.64 1.74 -49.45
N VAL A 198 40.62 2.57 -49.54
CA VAL A 198 39.30 2.20 -50.03
C VAL A 198 39.13 2.59 -51.50
N ASN A 199 38.67 1.65 -52.31
CA ASN A 199 38.49 1.83 -53.76
C ASN A 199 37.04 1.63 -54.23
N SER A 200 36.15 1.23 -53.33
CA SER A 200 34.74 0.93 -53.61
C SER A 200 33.84 1.50 -52.52
N PRO A 201 32.68 2.06 -52.88
CA PRO A 201 31.69 2.47 -51.90
C PRO A 201 31.15 1.24 -51.15
N GLY A 202 30.80 1.41 -49.89
CA GLY A 202 30.39 0.34 -49.00
C GLY A 202 30.64 0.69 -47.54
N LYS A 203 30.24 -0.21 -46.66
CA LYS A 203 30.50 -0.09 -45.22
C LYS A 203 31.82 -0.74 -44.86
N TYR A 204 32.56 -0.08 -43.98
CA TYR A 204 33.81 -0.57 -43.44
C TYR A 204 33.77 -0.44 -41.92
N GLN A 205 34.42 -1.38 -41.27
CA GLN A 205 34.56 -1.41 -39.83
C GLN A 205 36.04 -1.54 -39.52
N VAL A 206 36.57 -0.75 -38.60
CA VAL A 206 37.93 -0.94 -38.09
C VAL A 206 37.88 -1.29 -36.62
N THR A 207 38.55 -2.36 -36.28
CA THR A 207 38.88 -2.68 -34.91
C THR A 207 40.36 -2.33 -34.68
N PHE A 208 40.68 -1.61 -33.62
CA PHE A 208 42.07 -1.39 -33.20
C PHE A 208 42.27 -1.80 -31.75
N PHE A 209 43.46 -2.32 -31.43
CA PHE A 209 43.80 -2.90 -30.13
C PHE A 209 45.32 -2.87 -29.89
N PHE A 210 45.75 -3.10 -28.66
CA PHE A 210 47.12 -3.45 -28.32
C PHE A 210 47.28 -4.96 -28.32
N VAL A 211 48.46 -5.48 -28.64
CA VAL A 211 48.78 -6.89 -28.41
C VAL A 211 49.63 -7.00 -27.15
N ASN A 212 49.15 -7.75 -26.17
CA ASN A 212 49.90 -7.98 -24.94
C ASN A 212 51.05 -8.99 -25.15
N SER A 213 51.85 -9.21 -24.10
CA SER A 213 53.02 -10.10 -24.15
C SER A 213 52.71 -11.57 -24.51
N SER A 214 51.43 -11.96 -24.43
CA SER A 214 50.92 -13.30 -24.74
C SER A 214 50.21 -13.39 -26.10
N GLY A 215 50.17 -12.30 -26.88
CA GLY A 215 49.53 -12.28 -28.20
C GLY A 215 48.02 -12.06 -28.18
N ILE A 216 47.45 -11.63 -27.05
CA ILE A 216 46.01 -11.39 -26.88
C ILE A 216 45.72 -9.90 -27.11
N PRO A 217 44.67 -9.55 -27.88
CA PRO A 217 44.24 -8.16 -28.05
C PRO A 217 43.72 -7.56 -26.74
N GLU A 218 44.21 -6.38 -26.39
CA GLU A 218 43.80 -5.55 -25.24
C GLU A 218 43.36 -4.17 -25.72
N CYS A 219 42.42 -3.53 -24.99
CA CYS A 219 41.81 -2.25 -25.41
C CYS A 219 41.19 -2.26 -26.81
N GLU A 220 40.47 -3.32 -27.16
CA GLU A 220 39.79 -3.44 -28.44
C GLU A 220 38.69 -2.39 -28.59
N THR A 221 38.77 -1.57 -29.65
CA THR A 221 37.74 -0.59 -29.99
C THR A 221 37.37 -0.75 -31.45
N THR A 222 36.07 -0.82 -31.73
CA THR A 222 35.52 -0.95 -33.08
C THR A 222 34.81 0.33 -33.50
N LEU A 223 35.15 0.83 -34.68
CA LEU A 223 34.53 2.00 -35.31
C LEU A 223 33.94 1.62 -36.66
N ASP A 224 32.79 2.18 -36.98
CA ASP A 224 32.12 1.99 -38.26
C ASP A 224 32.24 3.24 -39.13
N THR A 225 32.35 3.05 -40.44
CA THR A 225 32.37 4.13 -41.42
C THR A 225 31.72 3.70 -42.74
N GLN A 226 31.15 4.65 -43.46
CA GLN A 226 30.51 4.44 -44.75
C GLN A 226 31.22 5.25 -45.83
N VAL A 227 31.61 4.59 -46.92
CA VAL A 227 32.17 5.27 -48.08
C VAL A 227 31.10 5.35 -49.17
N GLU A 228 30.71 6.57 -49.53
CA GLU A 228 29.71 6.86 -50.56
C GLU A 228 30.36 7.38 -51.84
N LYS A 229 29.74 7.08 -52.98
CA LYS A 229 30.21 7.60 -54.27
C LYS A 229 29.68 9.03 -54.49
N LEU A 230 30.57 10.00 -54.62
CA LEU A 230 30.20 11.35 -55.03
C LEU A 230 29.85 11.36 -56.52
N SER A 231 28.61 11.74 -56.83
CA SER A 231 28.13 11.80 -58.21
C SER A 231 28.78 12.95 -58.97
N THR A 232 29.14 12.74 -60.24
CA THR A 232 29.56 13.83 -61.12
C THR A 232 28.37 14.76 -61.38
N PHE A 233 28.64 16.05 -61.48
CA PHE A 233 27.61 17.07 -61.72
C PHE A 233 28.15 18.13 -62.70
N GLN A 234 27.23 18.88 -63.30
CA GLN A 234 27.53 19.97 -64.21
C GLN A 234 26.89 21.27 -63.72
N ILE A 235 27.38 22.41 -64.18
CA ILE A 235 26.74 23.71 -63.96
C ILE A 235 25.83 23.99 -65.17
N ASN A 236 24.55 24.19 -64.91
CA ASN A 236 23.63 24.78 -65.86
C ASN A 236 23.54 26.28 -65.61
N ALA A 237 23.57 27.08 -66.67
CA ALA A 237 23.35 28.52 -66.61
C ALA A 237 22.13 28.92 -67.42
N SER A 238 21.40 29.91 -66.92
CA SER A 238 20.28 30.54 -67.65
C SER A 238 20.72 31.37 -68.86
N SER A 239 21.97 31.86 -68.88
CA SER A 239 22.61 32.60 -69.97
C SER A 239 24.13 32.47 -69.89
N SER A 240 24.84 32.70 -71.01
CA SER A 240 26.31 32.76 -71.07
C SER A 240 26.87 34.19 -71.00
N THR A 241 26.00 35.20 -70.99
CA THR A 241 26.38 36.62 -71.02
C THR A 241 25.56 37.39 -69.99
N ILE A 242 26.24 38.26 -69.24
CA ILE A 242 25.65 39.18 -68.27
C ILE A 242 25.94 40.62 -68.71
N CYS A 243 24.93 41.48 -68.62
CA CYS A 243 25.02 42.91 -68.91
C CYS A 243 24.88 43.69 -67.60
N PRO A 244 25.32 44.96 -67.53
CA PRO A 244 25.19 45.77 -66.32
C PRO A 244 23.73 45.81 -65.82
N GLY A 245 23.51 45.48 -64.55
CA GLY A 245 22.18 45.36 -63.93
C GLY A 245 21.47 44.03 -64.16
N GLY A 246 21.98 43.15 -65.02
CA GLY A 246 21.45 41.81 -65.24
C GLY A 246 21.91 40.80 -64.19
N SER A 247 21.34 39.59 -64.25
CA SER A 247 21.75 38.44 -63.45
C SER A 247 21.76 37.15 -64.26
N ILE A 248 22.69 36.25 -63.94
CA ILE A 248 22.67 34.87 -64.44
C ILE A 248 22.41 33.94 -63.27
N ARG A 249 21.37 33.10 -63.40
CA ARG A 249 21.16 31.94 -62.53
C ARG A 249 22.05 30.78 -62.95
N PHE A 250 22.78 30.23 -61.99
CA PHE A 250 23.60 29.03 -62.12
C PHE A 250 23.10 27.96 -61.13
N GLU A 251 23.04 26.71 -61.57
CA GLU A 251 22.60 25.58 -60.73
C GLU A 251 23.37 24.30 -61.05
N THR A 252 23.53 23.43 -60.06
CA THR A 252 24.15 22.12 -60.24
C THR A 252 23.14 21.08 -60.71
N ASN A 253 23.55 20.21 -61.65
CA ASN A 253 22.76 19.08 -62.11
C ASN A 253 23.61 17.78 -62.09
N PRO A 254 23.25 16.77 -61.27
CA PRO A 254 22.17 16.75 -60.27
C PRO A 254 22.41 17.78 -59.14
N SER A 255 21.40 17.99 -58.29
CA SER A 255 21.40 19.06 -57.27
C SER A 255 22.42 18.83 -56.14
N THR A 256 23.65 19.24 -56.40
CA THR A 256 24.82 19.11 -55.52
C THR A 256 25.09 20.42 -54.79
N LEU A 257 25.28 20.36 -53.48
CA LEU A 257 25.63 21.51 -52.65
C LEU A 257 27.13 21.82 -52.83
N GLY A 258 27.48 23.08 -53.11
CA GLY A 258 28.88 23.51 -53.23
C GLY A 258 29.09 24.99 -52.90
N GLU A 259 30.36 25.37 -52.76
CA GLU A 259 30.80 26.75 -52.58
C GLU A 259 30.99 27.41 -53.95
N TRP A 260 30.30 28.53 -54.17
CA TRP A 260 30.33 29.24 -55.45
C TRP A 260 31.30 30.41 -55.40
N TYR A 261 32.08 30.54 -56.47
CA TYR A 261 33.03 31.61 -56.71
C TYR A 261 32.83 32.14 -58.13
N TYR A 262 33.23 33.38 -58.36
CA TYR A 262 33.53 33.86 -59.70
C TYR A 262 35.00 34.23 -59.80
N GLN A 263 35.56 34.10 -61.00
CA GLN A 263 36.91 34.52 -61.31
C GLN A 263 36.93 35.29 -62.62
N LYS A 264 37.66 36.40 -62.67
CA LYS A 264 37.90 37.10 -63.93
C LYS A 264 39.03 36.40 -64.68
N VAL A 265 38.83 36.11 -65.97
CA VAL A 265 39.84 35.45 -66.80
C VAL A 265 41.11 36.32 -66.86
N GLY A 266 42.23 35.76 -66.40
CA GLY A 266 43.52 36.45 -66.29
C GLY A 266 43.83 37.07 -64.92
N ASP A 267 42.85 37.13 -64.01
CA ASP A 267 43.07 37.46 -62.59
C ASP A 267 43.30 36.15 -61.80
N PRO A 268 44.40 36.00 -61.03
CA PRO A 268 44.63 34.81 -60.23
C PRO A 268 43.65 34.65 -59.06
N ASN A 269 42.89 35.68 -58.70
CA ASN A 269 42.03 35.66 -57.52
C ASN A 269 40.60 35.21 -57.85
N GLU A 270 40.13 34.21 -57.13
CA GLU A 270 38.73 33.80 -57.11
C GLU A 270 38.00 34.56 -56.00
N VAL A 271 36.81 35.06 -56.28
CA VAL A 271 35.99 35.78 -55.31
C VAL A 271 34.82 34.90 -54.89
N ARG A 272 34.75 34.59 -53.60
CA ARG A 272 33.68 33.78 -53.03
C ARG A 272 32.35 34.54 -53.06
N ILE A 273 31.30 33.84 -53.47
CA ILE A 273 29.91 34.34 -53.44
C ILE A 273 29.19 33.78 -52.22
N ARG A 274 28.85 32.49 -52.22
CA ARG A 274 28.16 31.77 -51.13
C ARG A 274 28.13 30.26 -51.38
N ALA A 275 27.75 29.49 -50.35
CA ALA A 275 27.37 28.09 -50.50
C ALA A 275 25.94 27.96 -51.08
N GLY A 276 25.68 26.92 -51.86
CA GLY A 276 24.34 26.61 -52.34
C GLY A 276 24.31 25.53 -53.42
N ARG A 277 23.10 25.06 -53.74
CA ARG A 277 22.83 24.21 -54.92
C ARG A 277 22.59 25.03 -56.19
N SER A 278 22.22 26.29 -56.02
CA SER A 278 22.06 27.28 -57.08
C SER A 278 22.37 28.68 -56.57
N ILE A 279 22.84 29.55 -57.46
CA ILE A 279 23.12 30.96 -57.18
C ILE A 279 22.60 31.85 -58.30
N ASP A 280 22.20 33.06 -57.93
CA ASP A 280 21.89 34.14 -58.87
C ASP A 280 23.02 35.17 -58.79
N LEU A 281 23.87 35.20 -59.81
CA LEU A 281 25.00 36.12 -59.90
C LEU A 281 24.52 37.43 -60.53
N ASN A 282 24.49 38.51 -59.76
CA ASN A 282 24.14 39.84 -60.27
C ASN A 282 25.39 40.58 -60.79
N ALA A 283 25.26 41.35 -61.88
CA ALA A 283 26.37 42.11 -62.46
C ALA A 283 27.04 43.08 -61.47
N ILE A 284 26.31 43.56 -60.45
CA ILE A 284 26.82 44.53 -59.46
C ILE A 284 28.02 44.03 -58.66
N ILE A 285 28.16 42.71 -58.48
CA ILE A 285 29.29 42.14 -57.75
C ILE A 285 30.53 41.95 -58.63
N LEU A 286 30.41 42.10 -59.96
CA LEU A 286 31.53 41.98 -60.88
C LEU A 286 32.25 43.33 -61.01
N PRO A 287 33.57 43.40 -60.79
CA PRO A 287 34.30 44.65 -60.67
C PRO A 287 34.31 45.47 -61.98
N ASP A 288 34.53 44.81 -63.12
CA ASP A 288 34.55 45.46 -64.42
C ASP A 288 34.29 44.47 -65.59
N PRO A 289 33.82 44.94 -66.75
CA PRO A 289 33.52 44.08 -67.90
C PRO A 289 34.72 43.25 -68.39
N GLY A 290 34.47 41.99 -68.76
CA GLY A 290 35.46 41.03 -69.21
C GLY A 290 34.92 39.61 -69.28
N ASP A 291 35.80 38.66 -69.54
CA ASP A 291 35.48 37.24 -69.50
C ASP A 291 35.63 36.73 -68.05
N TYR A 292 34.68 35.90 -67.61
CA TYR A 292 34.63 35.35 -66.26
C TYR A 292 34.39 33.85 -66.30
N GLU A 293 34.72 33.18 -65.20
CA GLU A 293 34.34 31.80 -64.94
C GLU A 293 33.53 31.77 -63.64
N ILE A 294 32.38 31.09 -63.66
CA ILE A 294 31.73 30.66 -62.43
C ILE A 294 32.35 29.33 -62.04
N ILE A 295 32.63 29.18 -60.75
CA ILE A 295 33.31 28.04 -60.20
C ILE A 295 32.47 27.54 -59.04
N VAL A 296 32.14 26.25 -59.05
CA VAL A 296 31.55 25.60 -57.88
C VAL A 296 32.52 24.55 -57.38
N LYS A 297 32.87 24.66 -56.10
CA LYS A 297 33.77 23.75 -55.41
C LYS A 297 32.94 22.97 -54.41
N VAL A 298 32.81 21.66 -54.63
CA VAL A 298 32.25 20.80 -53.59
C VAL A 298 33.36 20.55 -52.58
N ASN A 299 33.19 21.10 -51.38
CA ASN A 299 34.14 20.87 -50.32
C ASN A 299 33.95 19.44 -49.81
N ASN A 300 34.93 18.58 -50.07
CA ASN A 300 35.02 17.24 -49.51
C ASN A 300 36.25 17.20 -48.60
N PRO A 301 36.16 17.78 -47.38
CA PRO A 301 37.31 17.96 -46.50
C PRO A 301 37.96 16.63 -46.09
N ALA A 302 37.16 15.56 -45.98
CA ALA A 302 37.62 14.21 -45.65
C ALA A 302 38.33 13.52 -46.84
N ASN A 303 38.10 13.98 -48.07
CA ASN A 303 38.83 13.56 -49.27
C ASN A 303 39.06 14.76 -50.20
N PRO A 304 40.07 15.61 -49.91
CA PRO A 304 40.35 16.81 -50.71
C PRO A 304 40.68 16.49 -52.18
N ALA A 305 41.17 15.29 -52.47
CA ALA A 305 41.41 14.81 -53.83
C ALA A 305 40.11 14.54 -54.61
N CYS A 306 38.99 14.33 -53.91
CA CYS A 306 37.63 14.25 -54.43
C CYS A 306 36.80 15.48 -54.03
N SER A 307 37.37 16.67 -54.23
CA SER A 307 36.62 17.93 -54.17
C SER A 307 36.38 18.43 -55.60
N PRO A 308 35.40 17.86 -56.33
CA PRO A 308 35.17 18.22 -57.72
C PRO A 308 34.91 19.72 -57.84
N GLU A 309 35.72 20.33 -58.70
CA GLU A 309 35.59 21.70 -59.12
C GLU A 309 35.05 21.71 -60.55
N VAL A 310 33.92 22.37 -60.74
CA VAL A 310 33.38 22.59 -62.07
C VAL A 310 33.47 24.08 -62.38
N ARG A 311 33.98 24.38 -63.56
CA ARG A 311 34.08 25.74 -64.10
C ARG A 311 33.15 25.88 -65.28
N LEU A 312 32.45 27.00 -65.36
CA LEU A 312 31.65 27.36 -66.53
C LEU A 312 31.95 28.81 -66.92
N PRO A 313 32.44 29.07 -68.14
CA PRO A 313 32.73 30.43 -68.58
C PRO A 313 31.45 31.21 -68.84
N PHE A 314 31.46 32.50 -68.53
CA PHE A 314 30.44 33.47 -68.92
C PHE A 314 31.10 34.85 -69.15
N GLN A 315 30.42 35.74 -69.86
CA GLN A 315 30.97 37.03 -70.23
C GLN A 315 30.21 38.19 -69.60
N TYR A 316 30.90 39.12 -68.95
CA TYR A 316 30.34 40.39 -68.49
C TYR A 316 30.68 41.48 -69.49
N ASN A 317 29.70 41.94 -70.26
CA ASN A 317 29.93 42.91 -71.33
C ASN A 317 29.59 44.35 -70.90
N LEU A 318 30.14 45.32 -71.62
CA LEU A 318 29.79 46.74 -71.45
C LEU A 318 28.36 46.97 -71.93
N GLN A 319 27.61 47.83 -71.23
CA GLN A 319 26.34 48.33 -71.74
C GLN A 319 26.60 49.20 -72.96
N PRO A 320 25.95 48.96 -74.12
CA PRO A 320 26.02 49.89 -75.23
C PRO A 320 25.38 51.22 -74.81
N LYS A 321 25.98 52.36 -75.21
CA LYS A 321 25.43 53.69 -74.92
C LYS A 321 25.50 54.61 -76.13
N ILE A 322 24.49 55.45 -76.27
CA ILE A 322 24.43 56.53 -77.25
C ILE A 322 24.01 57.86 -76.59
N GLU A 323 24.27 58.96 -77.28
CA GLU A 323 23.86 60.30 -76.92
C GLU A 323 23.04 60.89 -78.08
N PHE A 324 21.90 61.51 -77.79
CA PHE A 324 21.14 62.26 -78.79
C PHE A 324 21.90 63.52 -79.19
N VAL A 325 22.08 63.74 -80.49
CA VAL A 325 22.78 64.93 -80.99
C VAL A 325 21.76 65.96 -81.46
N GLU A 326 20.93 65.59 -82.43
CA GLU A 326 19.89 66.46 -82.99
C GLU A 326 18.89 65.64 -83.83
N ALA A 327 17.66 66.15 -83.97
CA ALA A 327 16.67 65.64 -84.90
C ALA A 327 16.09 66.79 -85.74
N PHE A 328 15.95 66.54 -87.04
CA PHE A 328 15.23 67.41 -87.97
C PHE A 328 13.87 66.78 -88.23
N GLY A 329 12.80 67.54 -87.93
CA GLY A 329 11.43 67.06 -88.03
C GLY A 329 10.97 66.76 -89.46
N ALA A 330 10.00 65.86 -89.58
CA ALA A 330 9.35 65.57 -90.85
C ALA A 330 8.48 66.76 -91.28
N SER A 331 8.40 67.01 -92.59
CA SER A 331 7.64 68.12 -93.15
C SER A 331 6.12 67.94 -93.03
N ASP A 332 5.64 66.70 -93.04
CA ASP A 332 4.23 66.28 -92.91
C ASP A 332 4.12 64.86 -92.31
N CYS A 333 2.94 64.44 -91.81
CA CYS A 333 2.75 63.20 -91.03
C CYS A 333 3.19 61.93 -91.76
N PHE A 334 2.98 61.88 -93.08
CA PHE A 334 3.21 60.69 -93.91
C PHE A 334 4.40 60.88 -94.87
N ILE A 335 5.21 61.92 -94.65
CA ILE A 335 6.42 62.17 -95.43
C ILE A 335 7.62 61.77 -94.59
N ALA A 336 8.30 60.73 -95.03
CA ALA A 336 9.52 60.24 -94.42
C ALA A 336 10.72 61.09 -94.89
N ASP A 337 10.81 62.36 -94.47
CA ASP A 337 11.95 63.25 -94.72
C ASP A 337 12.65 63.75 -93.45
N GLY A 338 12.19 63.28 -92.28
CA GLY A 338 12.85 63.51 -91.00
C GLY A 338 14.23 62.84 -90.92
N THR A 339 15.10 63.42 -90.11
CA THR A 339 16.47 62.95 -89.89
C THR A 339 16.80 62.95 -88.40
N LEU A 340 17.41 61.88 -87.93
CA LEU A 340 17.83 61.69 -86.54
C LEU A 340 19.34 61.45 -86.50
N ARG A 341 20.06 62.17 -85.63
CA ARG A 341 21.49 62.00 -85.40
C ARG A 341 21.76 61.64 -83.96
N VAL A 342 22.50 60.55 -83.78
CA VAL A 342 22.94 60.07 -82.47
C VAL A 342 24.44 59.81 -82.48
N ARG A 343 25.10 59.99 -81.34
CA ARG A 343 26.53 59.72 -81.17
C ARG A 343 26.71 58.44 -80.38
N ALA A 344 27.54 57.52 -80.87
CA ALA A 344 27.94 56.35 -80.10
C ALA A 344 28.86 56.78 -78.93
N LEU A 345 28.50 56.49 -77.68
CA LEU A 345 29.35 56.76 -76.50
C LEU A 345 30.24 55.56 -76.17
N THR A 346 29.80 54.36 -76.54
CA THR A 346 30.60 53.12 -76.53
C THR A 346 30.75 52.60 -77.96
N PRO A 347 31.69 51.68 -78.24
CA PRO A 347 31.63 50.90 -79.47
C PRO A 347 30.26 50.22 -79.59
N LEU A 348 29.75 50.05 -80.81
CA LEU A 348 28.50 49.36 -81.09
C LEU A 348 28.73 48.33 -82.20
N ASP A 349 28.22 47.12 -82.02
CA ASP A 349 28.17 46.11 -83.10
C ASP A 349 27.07 46.45 -84.10
N GLY A 350 25.98 47.04 -83.61
CA GLY A 350 24.89 47.54 -84.43
C GLY A 350 23.96 48.50 -83.67
N ILE A 351 23.28 49.35 -84.42
CA ILE A 351 22.19 50.21 -83.98
C ILE A 351 21.07 50.12 -85.02
N GLY A 352 19.84 49.97 -84.58
CA GLY A 352 18.69 49.96 -85.46
C GLY A 352 17.52 50.75 -84.92
N VAL A 353 16.64 51.16 -85.82
CA VAL A 353 15.34 51.73 -85.46
C VAL A 353 14.33 50.59 -85.42
N GLU A 354 13.77 50.36 -84.25
CA GLU A 354 12.80 49.29 -84.03
C GLU A 354 11.56 49.49 -84.92
N GLY A 355 11.07 48.40 -85.54
CA GLY A 355 9.89 48.41 -86.42
C GLY A 355 10.13 48.86 -87.87
N LEU A 356 11.21 49.60 -88.18
CA LEU A 356 11.50 50.07 -89.54
C LEU A 356 12.48 49.18 -90.32
N GLY A 357 13.09 48.18 -89.67
CA GLY A 357 14.10 47.32 -90.30
C GLY A 357 15.39 48.04 -90.70
N MET A 358 15.57 49.29 -90.25
CA MET A 358 16.78 50.07 -90.47
C MET A 358 17.82 49.68 -89.43
N THR A 359 18.93 49.07 -89.84
CA THR A 359 20.06 48.73 -88.98
C THR A 359 21.37 49.19 -89.60
N GLN A 360 22.25 49.78 -88.81
CA GLN A 360 23.58 50.24 -89.20
C GLN A 360 24.62 49.73 -88.19
N GLY A 361 25.87 49.52 -88.61
CA GLY A 361 26.97 49.13 -87.72
C GLY A 361 28.04 48.29 -88.44
N PRO A 362 29.19 48.04 -87.79
CA PRO A 362 29.58 48.49 -86.44
C PRO A 362 30.06 49.96 -86.39
N PHE A 363 30.11 50.55 -85.20
CA PHE A 363 30.56 51.92 -84.93
C PHE A 363 31.55 52.00 -83.76
N SER A 364 32.48 52.96 -83.84
CA SER A 364 33.40 53.28 -82.74
C SER A 364 32.79 54.33 -81.80
N ALA A 365 33.23 54.35 -80.55
CA ALA A 365 32.87 55.43 -79.63
C ALA A 365 33.31 56.79 -80.20
N GLY A 366 32.39 57.75 -80.25
CA GLY A 366 32.53 59.08 -80.83
C GLY A 366 31.88 59.26 -82.21
N ASP A 367 31.57 58.17 -82.92
CA ASP A 367 30.96 58.25 -84.26
C ASP A 367 29.54 58.85 -84.21
N ILE A 368 29.21 59.72 -85.18
CA ILE A 368 27.86 60.24 -85.37
C ILE A 368 27.14 59.39 -86.41
N ILE A 369 26.04 58.78 -85.99
CA ILE A 369 25.18 57.92 -86.79
C ILE A 369 23.98 58.74 -87.23
N THR A 370 23.66 58.71 -88.53
CA THR A 370 22.52 59.44 -89.09
C THR A 370 21.49 58.46 -89.63
N PHE A 371 20.26 58.54 -89.12
CA PHE A 371 19.07 57.92 -89.71
C PHE A 371 18.30 58.99 -90.47
N SER A 372 18.06 58.76 -91.76
CA SER A 372 17.34 59.69 -92.62
C SER A 372 16.16 58.97 -93.28
N GLY A 373 15.11 59.70 -93.59
CA GLY A 373 13.92 59.09 -94.16
C GLY A 373 12.99 58.55 -93.09
N LEU A 374 12.84 59.29 -91.98
CA LEU A 374 11.94 58.94 -90.87
C LEU A 374 10.68 59.83 -90.95
N GLU A 375 9.51 59.25 -90.73
CA GLU A 375 8.26 60.01 -90.51
C GLU A 375 8.27 60.66 -89.11
N SER A 376 7.32 61.55 -88.81
CA SER A 376 7.21 62.10 -87.45
C SER A 376 6.80 61.03 -86.45
N GLY A 377 7.44 61.01 -85.29
CA GLY A 377 7.13 60.03 -84.24
C GLY A 377 8.24 59.85 -83.21
N ALA A 378 7.89 59.18 -82.13
CA ALA A 378 8.80 58.66 -81.12
C ALA A 378 9.28 57.27 -81.55
N TYR A 379 10.60 57.10 -81.56
CA TYR A 379 11.30 55.92 -82.04
C TYR A 379 12.10 55.28 -80.91
N SER A 380 12.27 53.97 -81.01
CA SER A 380 13.11 53.19 -80.12
C SER A 380 14.34 52.72 -80.91
N LEU A 381 15.52 53.14 -80.47
CA LEU A 381 16.79 52.76 -81.07
C LEU A 381 17.34 51.54 -80.33
N LEU A 382 17.33 50.39 -80.98
CA LEU A 382 17.93 49.16 -80.46
C LEU A 382 19.43 49.18 -80.78
N ILE A 383 20.26 49.27 -79.75
CA ILE A 383 21.70 49.17 -79.87
C ILE A 383 22.21 47.87 -79.30
N ASN A 384 23.24 47.30 -79.93
CA ASN A 384 23.87 46.06 -79.51
C ASN A 384 25.39 46.23 -79.41
N LEU A 385 25.96 45.65 -78.35
CA LEU A 385 27.39 45.46 -78.19
C LEU A 385 27.64 44.12 -77.50
N LYS A 386 28.32 43.21 -78.19
CA LYS A 386 28.73 41.89 -77.69
C LYS A 386 27.60 41.13 -77.00
N GLY A 387 26.40 41.14 -77.60
CA GLY A 387 25.24 40.46 -77.04
C GLY A 387 24.50 41.23 -75.93
N CYS A 388 25.06 42.32 -75.41
CA CYS A 388 24.28 43.27 -74.62
C CYS A 388 23.51 44.21 -75.52
N THR A 389 22.20 44.20 -75.37
CA THR A 389 21.30 45.14 -76.03
C THR A 389 20.88 46.22 -75.05
N ASP A 390 20.68 47.40 -75.57
CA ASP A 390 19.97 48.46 -74.87
C ASP A 390 19.06 49.15 -75.87
N LEU A 391 18.01 49.75 -75.35
CA LEU A 391 17.02 50.46 -76.12
C LEU A 391 17.11 51.93 -75.70
N PHE A 392 16.92 52.84 -76.64
CA PHE A 392 16.93 54.27 -76.38
C PHE A 392 15.74 54.95 -77.04
N GLY A 393 14.98 55.70 -76.26
CA GLY A 393 13.88 56.49 -76.78
C GLY A 393 14.39 57.75 -77.45
N THR A 394 13.75 58.16 -78.53
CA THR A 394 14.04 59.43 -79.21
C THR A 394 12.81 59.89 -80.00
N VAL A 395 12.87 61.10 -80.54
CA VAL A 395 11.75 61.70 -81.27
C VAL A 395 12.22 62.41 -82.54
N VAL A 396 11.45 62.21 -83.61
CA VAL A 396 11.48 63.04 -84.81
C VAL A 396 10.22 63.92 -84.77
N PRO A 397 10.35 65.24 -84.55
CA PRO A 397 9.19 66.11 -84.43
C PRO A 397 8.44 66.29 -85.75
N LEU A 398 7.19 66.76 -85.70
CA LEU A 398 6.41 67.16 -86.88
C LEU A 398 6.45 68.69 -87.02
N LEU A 399 6.91 69.20 -88.17
CA LEU A 399 7.09 70.65 -88.36
C LEU A 399 5.75 71.40 -88.50
N ASN A 400 4.72 70.76 -89.06
CA ASN A 400 3.39 71.34 -89.28
C ASN A 400 2.30 70.41 -88.71
N PRO A 401 2.06 70.41 -87.39
CA PRO A 401 1.07 69.51 -86.78
C PRO A 401 -0.37 69.86 -87.18
N PRO A 402 -1.25 68.87 -87.42
CA PRO A 402 -2.68 69.11 -87.56
C PRO A 402 -3.26 69.68 -86.24
N PRO A 403 -4.09 70.75 -86.28
CA PRO A 403 -4.61 71.35 -85.04
C PRO A 403 -5.31 70.36 -84.12
N SER A 404 -6.03 69.37 -84.66
CA SER A 404 -6.77 68.35 -83.90
C SER A 404 -5.91 67.38 -83.09
N LEU A 405 -4.60 67.31 -83.35
CA LEU A 405 -3.68 66.45 -82.60
C LEU A 405 -2.83 67.24 -81.60
N GLU A 406 -2.81 68.58 -81.66
CA GLU A 406 -1.99 69.40 -80.77
C GLU A 406 -2.37 69.20 -79.29
N PHE A 407 -1.39 68.91 -78.44
CA PHE A 407 -1.56 68.66 -77.01
C PHE A 407 -0.47 69.33 -76.15
N THR A 408 -0.73 69.46 -74.85
CA THR A 408 0.24 69.87 -73.83
C THR A 408 0.39 68.76 -72.77
N ILE A 409 1.56 68.73 -72.12
CA ILE A 409 1.79 67.94 -70.91
C ILE A 409 1.90 68.93 -69.76
N GLU A 410 1.02 68.79 -68.79
CA GLU A 410 0.84 69.66 -67.63
C GLU A 410 0.82 68.80 -66.34
N ASP A 411 0.83 69.45 -65.18
CA ASP A 411 0.60 68.83 -63.86
C ASP A 411 1.40 67.53 -63.59
N ILE A 412 2.73 67.60 -63.72
CA ILE A 412 3.62 66.48 -63.39
C ILE A 412 3.79 66.38 -61.87
N GLU A 413 3.40 65.24 -61.30
CA GLU A 413 3.53 64.87 -59.89
C GLU A 413 4.69 63.88 -59.68
N SER A 414 5.43 64.04 -58.58
CA SER A 414 6.52 63.14 -58.19
C SER A 414 6.03 61.88 -57.49
N GLU A 415 6.87 60.83 -57.46
CA GLU A 415 6.67 59.70 -56.53
C GLU A 415 6.55 60.18 -55.07
N SER A 416 5.79 59.45 -54.25
CA SER A 416 5.61 59.67 -52.81
C SER A 416 6.05 58.44 -52.01
N CYS A 417 6.55 58.61 -50.78
CA CYS A 417 6.86 57.45 -49.93
C CYS A 417 5.59 56.90 -49.26
N THR A 418 5.53 55.57 -49.11
CA THR A 418 4.56 54.89 -48.24
C THR A 418 5.27 54.34 -47.00
N ASP A 419 4.50 53.79 -46.05
CA ASP A 419 5.07 53.24 -44.80
C ASP A 419 5.99 52.03 -45.02
N THR A 420 5.88 51.32 -46.15
CA THR A 420 6.66 50.12 -46.47
C THR A 420 7.46 50.22 -47.77
N GLY A 421 7.33 51.33 -48.51
CA GLY A 421 7.88 51.49 -49.85
C GLY A 421 7.61 52.86 -50.47
N LYS A 422 7.18 52.89 -51.74
CA LYS A 422 6.86 54.12 -52.47
C LYS A 422 5.68 53.94 -53.44
N GLU A 423 4.95 55.03 -53.68
CA GLU A 423 3.87 55.20 -54.66
C GLU A 423 4.40 55.88 -55.93
N LEU A 424 3.77 55.62 -57.08
CA LEU A 424 4.19 56.12 -58.40
C LEU A 424 3.84 57.61 -58.59
N GLY A 425 4.58 58.32 -59.45
CA GLY A 425 4.27 59.70 -59.85
C GLY A 425 3.22 59.77 -60.95
N SER A 426 2.90 60.97 -61.45
CA SER A 426 1.89 61.12 -62.52
C SER A 426 2.12 62.35 -63.42
N PHE A 427 1.43 62.44 -64.57
CA PHE A 427 1.34 63.67 -65.38
C PHE A 427 0.00 63.78 -66.12
N LEU A 428 -0.41 65.00 -66.49
CA LEU A 428 -1.64 65.28 -67.23
C LEU A 428 -1.35 65.59 -68.70
N VAL A 429 -2.01 64.89 -69.62
CA VAL A 429 -2.04 65.20 -71.04
C VAL A 429 -3.32 65.96 -71.34
N LYS A 430 -3.24 67.08 -72.07
CA LYS A 430 -4.39 67.93 -72.41
C LYS A 430 -4.41 68.29 -73.89
N MET A 431 -5.51 68.01 -74.58
CA MET A 431 -5.69 68.36 -75.99
C MET A 431 -6.03 69.84 -76.14
N THR A 432 -5.45 70.51 -77.14
CA THR A 432 -5.60 71.97 -77.33
C THR A 432 -6.76 72.35 -78.25
N ASN A 433 -7.11 71.50 -79.22
CA ASN A 433 -8.17 71.78 -80.20
C ASN A 433 -9.15 70.59 -80.38
N GLY A 434 -9.90 70.28 -79.33
CA GLY A 434 -10.92 69.21 -79.31
C GLY A 434 -10.40 67.86 -78.83
N PRO A 435 -11.28 66.88 -78.56
CA PRO A 435 -10.90 65.60 -77.99
C PRO A 435 -10.11 64.75 -79.00
N LEU A 436 -9.14 63.97 -78.49
CA LEU A 436 -8.37 63.01 -79.28
C LEU A 436 -9.25 61.83 -79.71
N GLU A 437 -9.27 61.56 -81.02
CA GLU A 437 -9.81 60.35 -81.64
C GLU A 437 -8.68 59.58 -82.34
N GLY A 438 -8.29 58.44 -81.78
CA GLY A 438 -7.17 57.62 -82.24
C GLY A 438 -6.51 56.84 -81.10
N SER A 439 -5.23 57.09 -80.79
CA SER A 439 -4.50 56.45 -79.69
C SER A 439 -3.38 57.34 -79.16
N TYR A 440 -2.78 56.98 -78.03
CA TYR A 440 -1.55 57.59 -77.53
C TYR A 440 -0.56 56.52 -77.09
N ARG A 441 0.72 56.89 -77.07
CA ARG A 441 1.83 56.02 -76.65
C ARG A 441 2.82 56.80 -75.82
N LEU A 442 3.33 56.16 -74.78
CA LEU A 442 4.37 56.65 -73.88
C LEU A 442 5.56 55.69 -73.93
N LEU A 443 6.74 56.23 -74.23
CA LEU A 443 8.01 55.53 -74.12
C LEU A 443 8.79 56.07 -72.92
N ASN A 444 9.57 55.24 -72.24
CA ASN A 444 10.55 55.71 -71.25
C ASN A 444 11.85 56.18 -71.94
N GLN A 445 12.84 56.61 -71.15
CA GLN A 445 14.17 57.02 -71.64
C GLN A 445 14.88 55.92 -72.45
N ARG A 446 14.63 54.67 -72.08
CA ARG A 446 15.14 53.50 -72.77
C ARG A 446 14.32 53.15 -74.01
N GLY A 447 13.31 53.95 -74.38
CA GLY A 447 12.48 53.65 -75.55
C GLY A 447 11.56 52.44 -75.37
N ASP A 448 11.49 51.87 -74.16
CA ASP A 448 10.51 50.82 -73.86
C ASP A 448 9.12 51.46 -73.85
N GLU A 449 8.16 50.76 -74.44
CA GLU A 449 6.76 51.15 -74.37
C GLU A 449 6.23 50.95 -72.95
N VAL A 450 5.90 52.07 -72.29
CA VAL A 450 5.32 52.08 -70.95
C VAL A 450 3.81 51.97 -71.04
N LEU A 451 3.20 52.68 -72.00
CA LEU A 451 1.76 52.68 -72.27
C LEU A 451 1.48 52.87 -73.77
N ASN A 452 0.41 52.23 -74.26
CA ASN A 452 -0.09 52.39 -75.63
C ASN A 452 -1.58 52.04 -75.66
N GLU A 453 -2.43 53.05 -75.73
CA GLU A 453 -3.87 52.88 -75.53
C GLU A 453 -4.70 53.64 -76.56
N LEU A 454 -5.89 53.12 -76.86
CA LEU A 454 -6.86 53.79 -77.73
C LEU A 454 -7.49 54.98 -77.01
N ALA A 455 -7.63 56.09 -77.74
CA ALA A 455 -8.25 57.32 -77.30
C ALA A 455 -9.50 57.59 -78.14
N SER A 456 -10.66 57.76 -77.50
CA SER A 456 -11.86 58.26 -78.17
C SER A 456 -12.56 59.23 -77.23
N GLY A 457 -12.83 60.43 -77.69
CA GLY A 457 -13.40 61.50 -76.89
C GLY A 457 -12.48 62.04 -75.77
N LEU A 458 -11.16 61.83 -75.81
CA LEU A 458 -10.25 62.24 -74.73
C LEU A 458 -9.83 63.71 -74.85
N ASP A 459 -10.40 64.58 -74.01
CA ASP A 459 -9.97 65.98 -73.87
C ASP A 459 -8.75 66.14 -72.93
N GLU A 460 -8.71 65.38 -71.84
CA GLU A 460 -7.61 65.35 -70.86
C GLU A 460 -7.45 63.94 -70.26
N LEU A 461 -6.23 63.58 -69.86
CA LEU A 461 -5.89 62.26 -69.31
C LEU A 461 -4.74 62.35 -68.31
N ARG A 462 -4.92 61.77 -67.12
CA ARG A 462 -3.84 61.59 -66.14
C ARG A 462 -3.22 60.20 -66.26
N ILE A 463 -1.89 60.16 -66.32
CA ILE A 463 -1.09 58.94 -66.47
C ILE A 463 -0.20 58.78 -65.25
N GLU A 464 -0.32 57.66 -64.53
CA GLU A 464 0.53 57.29 -63.39
C GLU A 464 1.74 56.47 -63.88
N VAL A 465 2.95 56.90 -63.53
CA VAL A 465 4.21 56.25 -63.93
C VAL A 465 5.30 56.43 -62.87
N GLY A 466 6.27 55.51 -62.84
CA GLY A 466 7.43 55.64 -61.96
C GLY A 466 8.27 56.88 -62.29
N GLY A 467 9.16 57.27 -61.38
CA GLY A 467 10.10 58.34 -61.64
C GLY A 467 11.04 58.01 -62.82
N GLY A 468 11.15 58.90 -63.79
CA GLY A 468 11.96 58.69 -64.99
C GLY A 468 11.75 59.75 -66.07
N THR A 469 12.50 59.61 -67.17
CA THR A 469 12.35 60.44 -68.38
C THR A 469 11.48 59.71 -69.40
N TYR A 470 10.61 60.43 -70.10
CA TYR A 470 9.60 59.86 -71.01
C TYR A 470 9.44 60.64 -72.33
N PHE A 471 8.97 59.94 -73.37
CA PHE A 471 8.57 60.47 -74.67
C PHE A 471 7.10 60.12 -74.93
N PHE A 472 6.24 61.10 -75.16
CA PHE A 472 4.81 60.90 -75.35
C PHE A 472 4.39 61.29 -76.77
N GLN A 473 3.48 60.54 -77.37
CA GLN A 473 2.92 60.84 -78.68
C GLN A 473 1.46 60.45 -78.80
N VAL A 474 0.75 61.13 -79.71
CA VAL A 474 -0.64 60.84 -80.07
C VAL A 474 -0.73 60.42 -81.54
N TYR A 475 -1.74 59.61 -81.84
CA TYR A 475 -2.07 59.13 -83.18
C TYR A 475 -3.50 59.55 -83.52
N GLY A 476 -3.70 60.09 -84.72
CA GLY A 476 -5.03 60.30 -85.28
C GLY A 476 -5.63 59.01 -85.88
N LEU A 477 -6.93 59.03 -86.19
CA LEU A 477 -7.62 57.93 -86.90
C LEU A 477 -7.01 57.58 -88.26
N ASP A 478 -6.36 58.54 -88.91
CA ASP A 478 -5.63 58.36 -90.16
C ASP A 478 -4.19 57.86 -89.95
N SER A 479 -3.81 57.56 -88.71
CA SER A 479 -2.46 57.19 -88.27
C SER A 479 -1.43 58.32 -88.39
N CYS A 480 -1.84 59.59 -88.54
CA CYS A 480 -0.90 60.70 -88.37
C CYS A 480 -0.36 60.70 -86.93
N THR A 481 0.96 60.73 -86.78
CA THR A 481 1.63 60.66 -85.48
C THR A 481 2.20 62.02 -85.10
N LEU A 482 1.76 62.57 -83.98
CA LEU A 482 2.33 63.78 -83.38
C LEU A 482 3.01 63.43 -82.05
N PRO A 483 4.35 63.42 -82.00
CA PRO A 483 5.06 63.29 -80.73
C PRO A 483 5.28 64.64 -80.06
N LYS A 484 5.50 64.63 -78.74
CA LYS A 484 6.04 65.78 -78.03
C LYS A 484 7.47 66.01 -78.52
N GLY A 485 7.77 67.22 -78.96
CA GLY A 485 9.04 67.53 -79.63
C GLY A 485 10.31 67.33 -78.78
N GLU A 486 10.18 67.19 -77.46
CA GLU A 486 11.26 66.94 -76.51
C GLU A 486 10.80 65.96 -75.42
N GLU A 487 11.77 65.32 -74.75
CA GLU A 487 11.53 64.47 -73.57
C GLU A 487 11.02 65.28 -72.36
N PHE A 488 10.42 64.61 -71.38
CA PHE A 488 10.03 65.21 -70.10
C PHE A 488 10.29 64.25 -68.93
N ILE A 489 10.39 64.79 -67.71
CA ILE A 489 10.82 64.04 -66.52
C ILE A 489 9.70 64.01 -65.48
N VAL A 490 9.37 62.82 -65.00
CA VAL A 490 8.59 62.58 -63.77
C VAL A 490 9.58 62.32 -62.63
N PRO A 491 9.63 63.15 -61.56
CA PRO A 491 10.61 62.96 -60.49
C PRO A 491 10.38 61.68 -59.67
N GLY A 492 11.44 60.94 -59.34
CA GLY A 492 11.39 59.72 -58.52
C GLY A 492 12.11 59.81 -57.17
N LEU A 493 11.86 58.83 -56.29
CA LEU A 493 12.44 58.69 -54.96
C LEU A 493 13.26 57.39 -54.81
N ALA A 494 14.34 57.45 -54.03
CA ALA A 494 15.20 56.32 -53.67
C ALA A 494 14.76 55.66 -52.35
N GLN A 495 15.13 54.40 -52.11
CA GLN A 495 14.81 53.66 -50.86
C GLN A 495 16.05 53.43 -49.99
N VAL A 496 15.83 53.08 -48.73
CA VAL A 496 16.89 52.66 -47.78
C VAL A 496 17.46 51.27 -48.13
N ASN A 497 18.62 50.92 -47.56
CA ASN A 497 19.36 49.69 -47.85
C ASN A 497 19.85 49.00 -46.57
N TYR A 498 19.56 47.72 -46.42
CA TYR A 498 20.04 46.86 -45.33
C TYR A 498 19.98 45.37 -45.73
N SER A 499 20.64 44.52 -44.93
CA SER A 499 20.67 43.07 -45.12
C SER A 499 20.39 42.33 -43.81
N ILE A 500 19.79 41.15 -43.94
CA ILE A 500 19.48 40.22 -42.86
C ILE A 500 19.99 38.81 -43.23
N PRO A 501 20.33 37.95 -42.25
CA PRO A 501 20.58 36.53 -42.52
C PRO A 501 19.33 35.90 -43.16
N GLY A 502 19.55 34.89 -44.01
CA GLY A 502 18.47 34.12 -44.63
C GLY A 502 17.79 33.18 -43.63
N ASN A 503 17.37 31.99 -44.09
CA ASN A 503 16.67 31.03 -43.23
C ASN A 503 17.61 30.45 -42.14
N LEU A 504 17.13 30.36 -40.90
CA LEU A 504 17.91 29.94 -39.72
C LEU A 504 17.22 28.81 -38.94
N PHE A 505 18.03 27.92 -38.34
CA PHE A 505 17.61 26.93 -37.34
C PHE A 505 18.03 27.42 -35.95
N VAL A 506 17.05 27.68 -35.09
CA VAL A 506 17.25 28.37 -33.79
C VAL A 506 16.74 27.50 -32.66
N CYS A 507 17.53 27.30 -31.60
CA CYS A 507 17.04 26.63 -30.41
C CYS A 507 16.32 27.62 -29.47
N GLN A 508 14.99 27.50 -29.37
CA GLN A 508 14.07 28.37 -28.62
C GLN A 508 14.04 29.86 -29.02
N SER A 509 15.18 30.56 -28.95
CA SER A 509 15.25 32.00 -29.19
C SER A 509 16.53 32.46 -29.86
N TYR A 510 16.45 33.51 -30.69
CA TYR A 510 17.59 34.09 -31.38
C TYR A 510 17.52 35.61 -31.45
N ASP A 511 18.64 36.29 -31.24
CA ASP A 511 18.76 37.74 -31.29
C ASP A 511 19.24 38.22 -32.68
N LEU A 512 18.31 38.71 -33.50
CA LEU A 512 18.55 39.21 -34.85
C LEU A 512 18.98 40.69 -34.87
N VAL A 513 20.13 40.99 -35.48
CA VAL A 513 20.60 42.38 -35.70
C VAL A 513 20.79 42.65 -37.21
N PRO A 514 19.92 43.45 -37.85
CA PRO A 514 20.06 43.82 -39.27
C PRO A 514 21.35 44.61 -39.56
N GLN A 515 22.01 44.28 -40.66
CA GLN A 515 23.27 44.88 -41.07
C GLN A 515 23.03 46.01 -42.07
N THR A 516 23.46 47.23 -41.72
CA THR A 516 23.34 48.42 -42.59
C THR A 516 24.45 49.43 -42.30
N ASN A 517 24.82 50.21 -43.32
CA ASN A 517 25.68 51.40 -43.17
C ASN A 517 24.89 52.70 -42.95
N GLN A 518 23.57 52.70 -43.16
CA GLN A 518 22.67 53.83 -42.95
C GLN A 518 22.19 53.90 -41.49
N ASP A 519 21.67 55.05 -41.06
CA ASP A 519 21.09 55.26 -39.73
C ASP A 519 19.58 54.97 -39.77
N LEU A 520 19.24 53.70 -39.59
CA LEU A 520 17.88 53.19 -39.78
C LEU A 520 17.22 52.77 -38.46
N GLU A 521 15.90 52.95 -38.41
CA GLU A 521 15.01 52.22 -37.51
C GLU A 521 14.41 51.03 -38.26
N PHE A 522 14.33 49.90 -37.59
CA PHE A 522 13.79 48.67 -38.14
C PHE A 522 12.49 48.32 -37.44
N THR A 523 11.44 47.99 -38.19
CA THR A 523 10.19 47.44 -37.67
C THR A 523 10.07 46.00 -38.11
N LEU A 524 10.25 45.06 -37.19
CA LEU A 524 10.06 43.62 -37.41
C LEU A 524 8.59 43.28 -37.14
N THR A 525 7.95 42.59 -38.08
CA THR A 525 6.63 41.97 -37.95
C THR A 525 6.81 40.46 -37.85
N ASP A 526 6.29 39.87 -36.78
CA ASP A 526 6.32 38.43 -36.54
C ASP A 526 5.23 37.67 -37.35
N PRO A 527 5.26 36.32 -37.38
CA PRO A 527 4.26 35.50 -38.10
C PRO A 527 2.83 35.69 -37.59
N SER A 528 2.69 36.09 -36.32
CA SER A 528 1.43 36.38 -35.65
C SER A 528 0.88 37.79 -35.97
N GLY A 529 1.68 38.62 -36.66
CA GLY A 529 1.34 39.98 -37.08
C GLY A 529 1.70 41.08 -36.07
N ASN A 530 2.37 40.77 -34.96
CA ASN A 530 2.84 41.79 -34.02
C ASN A 530 4.07 42.49 -34.55
N GLN A 531 4.20 43.79 -34.23
CA GLN A 531 5.29 44.62 -34.70
C GLN A 531 6.15 45.14 -33.55
N GLN A 532 7.47 45.09 -33.72
CA GLN A 532 8.46 45.67 -32.82
C GLN A 532 9.37 46.60 -33.63
N THR A 533 9.61 47.81 -33.14
CA THR A 533 10.53 48.77 -33.77
C THR A 533 11.77 48.98 -32.89
N LEU A 534 12.96 48.80 -33.46
CA LEU A 534 14.25 49.01 -32.79
C LEU A 534 15.21 49.83 -33.67
N PRO A 535 16.08 50.66 -33.07
CA PRO A 535 17.12 51.37 -33.80
C PRO A 535 18.25 50.43 -34.21
N LYS A 536 19.06 50.88 -35.19
CA LYS A 536 20.28 50.18 -35.63
C LYS A 536 21.13 49.67 -34.47
N GLY A 537 21.54 48.40 -34.56
CA GLY A 537 22.47 47.76 -33.63
C GLY A 537 21.82 47.13 -32.40
N GLN A 538 20.50 47.27 -32.21
CA GLN A 538 19.77 46.54 -31.18
C GLN A 538 19.19 45.23 -31.72
N PRO A 539 19.21 44.14 -30.93
CA PRO A 539 18.70 42.84 -31.35
C PRO A 539 17.18 42.72 -31.22
N PHE A 540 16.56 42.08 -32.21
CA PHE A 540 15.21 41.54 -32.12
C PHE A 540 15.26 40.11 -31.59
N THR A 541 14.65 39.85 -30.44
CA THR A 541 14.55 38.50 -29.88
C THR A 541 13.42 37.74 -30.55
N ILE A 542 13.77 36.78 -31.38
CA ILE A 542 12.85 35.91 -32.11
C ILE A 542 12.56 34.68 -31.24
N THR A 543 11.29 34.34 -31.05
CA THR A 543 10.84 33.21 -30.22
C THR A 543 9.75 32.35 -30.87
N GLU A 544 9.24 32.73 -32.05
CA GLU A 544 8.21 32.00 -32.79
C GLU A 544 8.76 31.48 -34.12
N GLU A 545 8.35 30.29 -34.54
CA GLU A 545 8.65 29.76 -35.87
C GLU A 545 7.75 30.39 -36.94
N GLY A 546 8.25 30.49 -38.17
CA GLY A 546 7.46 30.98 -39.31
C GLY A 546 8.12 32.12 -40.08
N ASP A 547 7.31 32.81 -40.88
CA ASP A 547 7.74 33.86 -41.79
C ASP A 547 7.67 35.24 -41.12
N TYR A 548 8.82 35.91 -41.05
CA TYR A 548 8.98 37.26 -40.54
C TYR A 548 9.11 38.25 -41.68
N SER A 549 8.67 39.49 -41.44
CA SER A 549 8.96 40.63 -42.32
C SER A 549 9.58 41.77 -41.54
N ILE A 550 10.53 42.50 -42.12
CA ILE A 550 11.19 43.62 -41.48
C ILE A 550 11.18 44.81 -42.42
N VAL A 551 10.88 46.00 -41.89
CA VAL A 551 10.89 47.27 -42.63
C VAL A 551 11.98 48.17 -42.08
N GLY A 552 12.92 48.59 -42.91
CA GLY A 552 13.89 49.63 -42.57
C GLY A 552 13.37 51.00 -42.98
N ARG A 553 13.52 52.01 -42.11
CA ARG A 553 13.22 53.42 -42.38
C ARG A 553 14.33 54.32 -41.80
N LEU A 554 14.50 55.53 -42.32
CA LEU A 554 15.44 56.49 -41.72
C LEU A 554 14.98 56.89 -40.31
N ALA A 555 15.92 56.95 -39.36
CA ALA A 555 15.64 57.34 -37.97
C ALA A 555 15.36 58.85 -37.78
N GLY A 556 15.51 59.65 -38.84
CA GLY A 556 15.30 61.10 -38.85
C GLY A 556 14.84 61.60 -40.22
N PRO A 557 14.69 62.93 -40.39
CA PRO A 557 14.26 63.50 -41.67
C PRO A 557 15.27 63.20 -42.78
N GLY A 558 14.79 62.69 -43.92
CA GLY A 558 15.59 62.44 -45.11
C GLY A 558 14.73 61.99 -46.29
N ASP A 559 15.34 61.96 -47.48
CA ASP A 559 14.65 61.81 -48.77
C ASP A 559 14.56 60.34 -49.24
N LEU A 560 14.88 59.36 -48.39
CA LEU A 560 14.82 57.93 -48.73
C LEU A 560 13.55 57.28 -48.20
N CYS A 561 12.82 56.60 -49.07
CA CYS A 561 11.65 55.83 -48.71
C CYS A 561 12.00 54.51 -47.97
N PRO A 562 11.10 53.98 -47.13
CA PRO A 562 11.30 52.70 -46.45
C PRO A 562 11.48 51.51 -47.41
N LEU A 563 12.08 50.42 -46.92
CA LEU A 563 12.24 49.14 -47.64
C LEU A 563 11.81 47.98 -46.74
N GLN A 564 11.03 47.03 -47.28
CA GLN A 564 10.60 45.81 -46.60
C GLN A 564 11.34 44.56 -47.12
N GLN A 565 11.71 43.62 -46.23
CA GLN A 565 12.33 42.32 -46.53
C GLN A 565 11.68 41.19 -45.70
N THR A 566 11.80 39.93 -46.11
CA THR A 566 11.18 38.75 -45.45
C THR A 566 12.16 37.58 -45.27
N PHE A 567 12.02 36.77 -44.20
CA PHE A 567 12.85 35.58 -43.91
C PHE A 567 12.10 34.55 -43.04
N THR A 568 12.56 33.29 -42.99
CA THR A 568 11.89 32.20 -42.25
C THR A 568 12.75 31.65 -41.11
N ILE A 569 12.15 31.42 -39.94
CA ILE A 569 12.78 30.79 -38.77
C ILE A 569 12.20 29.39 -38.55
N THR A 570 13.09 28.40 -38.38
CA THR A 570 12.74 27.06 -37.91
C THR A 570 13.25 26.88 -36.48
N LEU A 571 12.36 26.59 -35.54
CA LEU A 571 12.74 26.32 -34.16
C LEU A 571 13.14 24.86 -33.99
N VAL A 572 14.18 24.63 -33.19
CA VAL A 572 14.61 23.29 -32.75
C VAL A 572 14.38 23.23 -31.25
N ASP A 573 13.76 22.14 -30.79
CA ASP A 573 13.51 21.94 -29.37
C ASP A 573 14.80 21.63 -28.60
N PRO A 574 14.94 22.17 -27.37
CA PRO A 574 16.04 21.81 -26.48
C PRO A 574 16.03 20.30 -26.21
N VAL A 575 17.20 19.77 -25.86
CA VAL A 575 17.32 18.38 -25.42
C VAL A 575 16.86 18.33 -23.96
N ASP A 576 15.89 17.49 -23.65
CA ASP A 576 15.57 17.12 -22.28
C ASP A 576 16.55 16.01 -21.86
N PHE A 577 17.26 16.22 -20.76
CA PHE A 577 18.30 15.30 -20.31
C PHE A 577 18.47 15.32 -18.79
N GLU A 578 18.87 14.17 -18.25
CA GLU A 578 19.30 14.07 -16.85
C GLU A 578 20.42 13.04 -16.70
N PRO A 579 21.35 13.24 -15.75
CA PRO A 579 22.35 12.24 -15.40
C PRO A 579 21.72 11.14 -14.53
N VAL A 580 21.83 9.88 -14.96
CA VAL A 580 21.29 8.71 -14.26
C VAL A 580 22.43 7.78 -13.87
N LEU A 581 22.49 7.37 -12.60
CA LEU A 581 23.39 6.30 -12.17
C LEU A 581 22.85 4.97 -12.69
N VAL A 582 23.57 4.33 -13.61
CA VAL A 582 23.15 3.07 -14.24
C VAL A 582 23.88 1.85 -13.67
N GLN A 583 25.07 2.03 -13.11
CA GLN A 583 25.83 0.94 -12.50
C GLN A 583 26.69 1.44 -11.34
N GLU A 584 26.77 0.64 -10.27
CA GLU A 584 27.75 0.82 -9.19
C GLU A 584 28.30 -0.56 -8.78
N ASP A 585 29.62 -0.71 -8.78
CA ASP A 585 30.27 -1.94 -8.33
C ASP A 585 30.64 -1.90 -6.84
N CYS A 586 31.10 -3.04 -6.31
CA CYS A 586 31.45 -3.20 -4.90
C CYS A 586 32.75 -2.53 -4.49
N ASP A 587 33.48 -2.00 -5.47
CA ASP A 587 34.70 -1.24 -5.24
C ASP A 587 34.45 0.27 -5.32
N GLY A 588 33.21 0.69 -5.60
CA GLY A 588 32.76 2.07 -5.59
C GLY A 588 32.82 2.77 -6.93
N ASN A 589 33.14 2.03 -8.00
CA ASN A 589 33.13 2.58 -9.34
C ASN A 589 31.68 2.74 -9.80
N ARG A 590 31.38 3.90 -10.37
CA ARG A 590 30.04 4.29 -10.82
C ARG A 590 30.04 4.58 -12.30
N ILE A 591 28.93 4.30 -12.95
CA ILE A 591 28.70 4.69 -14.34
C ILE A 591 27.44 5.54 -14.38
N PHE A 592 27.61 6.78 -14.82
CA PHE A 592 26.49 7.68 -15.08
C PHE A 592 26.21 7.71 -16.59
N GLU A 593 24.95 7.66 -16.95
CA GLU A 593 24.47 7.85 -18.32
C GLU A 593 23.74 9.19 -18.41
N ALA A 594 23.99 9.94 -19.48
CA ALA A 594 23.14 11.05 -19.88
C ALA A 594 21.87 10.48 -20.53
N ASP A 595 20.78 10.33 -19.76
CA ASP A 595 19.49 9.92 -20.28
C ASP A 595 18.87 11.09 -21.06
N ILE A 596 18.87 10.96 -22.39
CA ILE A 596 18.30 11.94 -23.35
C ILE A 596 16.88 11.57 -23.81
N LYS A 597 16.13 10.83 -22.99
CA LYS A 597 14.71 10.50 -23.18
C LYS A 597 14.38 9.87 -24.55
N GLY A 598 15.28 9.01 -25.03
CA GLY A 598 15.12 8.27 -26.28
C GLY A 598 15.49 9.04 -27.55
N ARG A 599 16.13 10.21 -27.43
CA ARG A 599 16.73 10.92 -28.58
C ARG A 599 17.97 10.17 -29.09
N ASP A 600 18.30 10.35 -30.37
CA ASP A 600 19.49 9.75 -30.98
C ASP A 600 20.77 10.46 -30.46
N PRO A 601 21.70 9.75 -29.81
CA PRO A 601 22.95 10.31 -29.30
C PRO A 601 23.80 11.05 -30.35
N ASN A 602 23.72 10.67 -31.63
CA ASN A 602 24.49 11.29 -32.71
C ASN A 602 23.97 12.68 -33.11
N THR A 603 22.75 13.01 -32.69
CA THR A 603 22.12 14.33 -32.97
C THR A 603 22.47 15.40 -31.93
N VAL A 604 23.20 15.02 -30.88
CA VAL A 604 23.55 15.87 -29.74
C VAL A 604 25.03 15.77 -29.40
N ARG A 605 25.53 16.73 -28.62
CA ARG A 605 26.86 16.70 -28.01
C ARG A 605 26.72 16.69 -26.48
N PHE A 606 27.53 15.88 -25.82
CA PHE A 606 27.58 15.75 -24.36
C PHE A 606 28.81 16.45 -23.81
N LEU A 607 28.67 17.15 -22.68
CA LEU A 607 29.76 17.80 -21.97
C LEU A 607 29.58 17.54 -20.47
N TRP A 608 30.50 16.80 -19.88
CA TRP A 608 30.52 16.51 -18.45
C TRP A 608 31.59 17.34 -17.77
N TYR A 609 31.21 18.06 -16.71
CA TYR A 609 32.10 18.87 -15.90
C TYR A 609 32.23 18.28 -14.49
N ASN A 610 33.44 18.30 -13.94
CA ASN A 610 33.72 17.88 -12.57
C ASN A 610 33.42 19.00 -11.54
N GLU A 611 33.77 18.75 -10.28
CA GLU A 611 33.56 19.67 -9.15
C GLU A 611 34.35 20.98 -9.22
N LYS A 612 35.25 21.14 -10.20
CA LYS A 612 36.08 22.32 -10.44
C LYS A 612 35.70 23.05 -11.74
N ASP A 613 34.57 22.70 -12.36
CA ASP A 613 34.13 23.18 -13.67
C ASP A 613 35.09 22.81 -14.82
N GLU A 614 35.87 21.73 -14.67
CA GLU A 614 36.74 21.21 -15.72
C GLU A 614 36.00 20.16 -16.54
N LEU A 615 36.13 20.22 -17.88
CA LEU A 615 35.54 19.23 -18.79
C LEU A 615 36.26 17.88 -18.60
N VAL A 616 35.52 16.86 -18.16
CA VAL A 616 36.04 15.51 -17.87
C VAL A 616 35.49 14.42 -18.79
N GLY A 617 34.46 14.70 -19.58
CA GLY A 617 33.91 13.73 -20.52
C GLY A 617 33.08 14.39 -21.64
N ASN A 618 33.04 13.74 -22.80
CA ASN A 618 32.31 14.21 -24.00
C ASN A 618 31.40 13.14 -24.64
N GLY A 619 31.27 11.97 -24.00
CA GLY A 619 30.39 10.88 -24.43
C GLY A 619 29.08 10.83 -23.63
N GLN A 620 28.18 9.92 -24.00
CA GLN A 620 26.91 9.71 -23.27
C GLN A 620 27.13 9.15 -21.86
N PHE A 621 28.24 8.46 -21.62
CA PHE A 621 28.57 7.88 -20.31
C PHE A 621 29.69 8.67 -19.61
N LEU A 622 29.60 8.76 -18.29
CA LEU A 622 30.61 9.32 -17.41
C LEU A 622 31.08 8.26 -16.40
N PHE A 623 32.40 8.20 -16.26
CA PHE A 623 33.12 7.39 -15.28
C PHE A 623 33.83 8.36 -14.30
N PRO A 624 33.25 8.69 -13.15
CA PRO A 624 33.77 9.71 -12.26
C PRO A 624 35.03 9.23 -11.52
N THR A 625 36.05 10.08 -11.47
CA THR A 625 37.32 9.84 -10.75
C THR A 625 37.39 10.58 -9.40
N SER A 626 36.42 11.44 -9.12
CA SER A 626 36.30 12.26 -7.92
C SER A 626 34.85 12.29 -7.46
N THR A 627 34.65 12.71 -6.21
CA THR A 627 33.35 12.98 -5.60
C THR A 627 33.16 14.49 -5.51
N GLY A 628 31.92 14.96 -5.62
CA GLY A 628 31.65 16.39 -5.78
C GLY A 628 30.42 16.70 -6.63
N GLU A 629 30.15 17.99 -6.82
CA GLU A 629 29.06 18.48 -7.66
C GLU A 629 29.53 18.47 -9.12
N PHE A 630 29.04 17.54 -9.92
CA PHE A 630 29.32 17.45 -11.34
C PHE A 630 28.21 18.15 -12.14
N LYS A 631 28.47 18.51 -13.39
CA LYS A 631 27.47 19.11 -14.28
C LYS A 631 27.43 18.39 -15.61
N LEU A 632 26.23 18.16 -16.13
CA LEU A 632 25.98 17.65 -17.47
C LEU A 632 25.39 18.77 -18.34
N ASP A 633 25.95 18.99 -19.52
CA ASP A 633 25.38 19.84 -20.56
C ASP A 633 25.21 19.03 -21.86
N VAL A 634 23.99 19.04 -22.42
CA VAL A 634 23.67 18.35 -23.67
C VAL A 634 23.03 19.34 -24.64
N GLN A 635 23.59 19.44 -25.84
CA GLN A 635 23.23 20.44 -26.83
C GLN A 635 23.00 19.81 -28.22
N PRO A 636 22.10 20.34 -29.07
CA PRO A 636 21.92 19.81 -30.43
C PRO A 636 23.15 20.08 -31.33
N ASN A 637 23.51 19.13 -32.20
CA ASN A 637 24.69 19.25 -33.08
C ASN A 637 24.54 20.28 -34.22
N ASN A 638 23.32 20.49 -34.72
CA ASN A 638 23.04 21.31 -35.92
C ASN A 638 22.23 22.60 -35.63
N SER A 639 22.34 23.15 -34.42
CA SER A 639 21.70 24.42 -34.05
C SER A 639 22.67 25.34 -33.32
N THR A 640 22.29 26.61 -33.17
CA THR A 640 22.87 27.47 -32.14
C THR A 640 22.65 26.84 -30.76
N ALA A 641 23.56 27.11 -29.81
CA ALA A 641 23.44 26.60 -28.44
C ALA A 641 22.11 27.05 -27.81
N CYS A 642 21.43 26.11 -27.17
CA CYS A 642 20.22 26.40 -26.41
C CYS A 642 20.62 27.14 -25.13
N PRO A 643 19.88 28.18 -24.70
CA PRO A 643 20.17 28.93 -23.48
C PRO A 643 19.73 28.18 -22.20
N ILE A 644 19.93 26.86 -22.16
CA ILE A 644 19.67 26.02 -20.98
C ILE A 644 20.95 25.87 -20.16
N PRO A 645 20.91 26.08 -18.83
CA PRO A 645 22.07 25.86 -17.99
C PRO A 645 22.38 24.35 -17.88
N PRO A 646 23.66 23.97 -17.66
CA PRO A 646 24.03 22.60 -17.33
C PRO A 646 23.27 22.09 -16.08
N VAL A 647 22.91 20.82 -16.06
CA VAL A 647 22.24 20.15 -14.94
C VAL A 647 23.29 19.70 -13.91
N PRO A 648 23.30 20.28 -12.68
CA PRO A 648 24.19 19.82 -11.62
C PRO A 648 23.67 18.53 -10.98
N PHE A 649 24.57 17.63 -10.59
CA PHE A 649 24.27 16.43 -9.82
C PHE A 649 25.40 16.07 -8.87
N MET A 650 25.07 15.35 -7.80
CA MET A 650 25.97 15.14 -6.68
C MET A 650 26.51 13.70 -6.66
N ILE A 651 27.84 13.55 -6.66
CA ILE A 651 28.51 12.26 -6.50
C ILE A 651 29.08 12.19 -5.09
N GLU A 652 28.45 11.40 -4.21
CA GLU A 652 28.88 11.21 -2.82
C GLU A 652 30.03 10.21 -2.69
N GLU A 653 30.76 10.20 -1.58
CA GLU A 653 31.76 9.16 -1.32
C GLU A 653 31.08 7.78 -1.18
N PRO A 654 31.56 6.75 -1.89
CA PRO A 654 30.97 5.41 -1.78
C PRO A 654 31.28 4.79 -0.43
N ILE A 655 30.26 4.21 0.21
CA ILE A 655 30.43 3.40 1.43
C ILE A 655 30.72 1.97 0.98
N LEU A 656 31.98 1.56 1.17
CA LEU A 656 32.53 0.31 0.67
C LEU A 656 32.70 -0.73 1.76
N GLU A 657 32.95 -0.26 2.98
CA GLU A 657 33.08 -1.10 4.15
C GLU A 657 32.31 -0.48 5.32
N VAL A 658 31.71 -1.33 6.14
CA VAL A 658 31.09 -0.96 7.40
C VAL A 658 31.68 -1.84 8.49
N GLU A 659 32.03 -1.25 9.63
CA GLU A 659 32.45 -2.02 10.79
C GLU A 659 31.21 -2.71 11.35
N VAL A 660 31.22 -4.04 11.37
CA VAL A 660 30.14 -4.88 11.89
C VAL A 660 30.52 -5.36 13.28
N GLU A 661 29.77 -4.92 14.28
CA GLU A 661 29.93 -5.38 15.65
C GLU A 661 28.79 -6.35 15.99
N LEU A 662 29.16 -7.56 16.38
CA LEU A 662 28.25 -8.54 16.95
C LEU A 662 28.46 -8.59 18.45
N VAL A 663 27.39 -8.34 19.19
CA VAL A 663 27.36 -8.54 20.64
C VAL A 663 26.34 -9.63 20.91
N ALA A 664 26.67 -10.57 21.79
CA ALA A 664 25.71 -11.58 22.20
C ALA A 664 25.49 -11.57 23.70
N THR A 665 24.26 -11.90 24.10
CA THR A 665 23.99 -12.39 25.44
C THR A 665 24.51 -13.83 25.58
N LYS A 666 24.74 -14.28 26.81
CA LYS A 666 25.16 -15.66 27.11
C LYS A 666 24.19 -16.72 26.54
N LEU A 667 24.73 -17.86 26.12
CA LEU A 667 23.95 -19.06 25.78
C LEU A 667 23.99 -20.05 26.93
N CYS A 668 22.81 -20.42 27.42
CA CYS A 668 22.64 -21.28 28.59
C CYS A 668 21.82 -22.52 28.28
N GLU A 669 22.14 -23.64 28.94
CA GLU A 669 21.51 -24.95 28.75
C GLU A 669 19.97 -24.92 28.92
N TYR A 670 19.47 -24.09 29.83
CA TYR A 670 18.05 -23.94 30.15
C TYR A 670 17.47 -22.56 29.78
N GLY A 671 18.17 -21.83 28.89
CA GLY A 671 17.82 -20.45 28.51
C GLY A 671 18.34 -19.40 29.50
N PRO A 672 18.20 -18.08 29.22
CA PRO A 672 17.66 -17.54 27.99
C PRO A 672 18.54 -17.92 26.79
N ARG A 673 17.90 -18.06 25.62
CA ARG A 673 18.58 -18.22 24.34
C ARG A 673 19.51 -17.02 24.13
N ALA A 674 20.64 -17.22 23.46
CA ALA A 674 21.53 -16.11 23.17
C ALA A 674 20.85 -15.18 22.16
N VAL A 675 20.78 -13.90 22.47
CA VAL A 675 20.38 -12.84 21.55
C VAL A 675 21.66 -12.29 20.94
N LEU A 676 21.77 -12.32 19.62
CA LEU A 676 22.85 -11.69 18.88
C LEU A 676 22.32 -10.38 18.32
N ASP A 677 22.95 -9.28 18.73
CA ASP A 677 22.69 -7.94 18.25
C ASP A 677 23.80 -7.52 17.29
N LEU A 678 23.40 -7.16 16.08
CA LEU A 678 24.25 -6.63 15.03
C LEU A 678 24.13 -5.11 15.00
N SER A 679 25.26 -4.43 15.12
CA SER A 679 25.37 -2.99 14.88
C SER A 679 26.42 -2.69 13.81
N THR A 680 26.22 -1.60 13.06
CA THR A 680 27.12 -1.20 11.96
C THR A 680 27.39 0.30 11.99
N THR A 681 28.57 0.74 11.56
CA THR A 681 28.91 2.19 11.50
C THR A 681 28.06 3.01 10.52
N PHE A 682 27.52 2.40 9.46
CA PHE A 682 26.65 3.06 8.47
C PHE A 682 25.38 2.23 8.20
N PRO A 683 24.39 2.23 9.11
CA PRO A 683 23.21 1.37 9.00
C PRO A 683 22.34 1.68 7.78
N ASN A 684 22.37 2.93 7.27
CA ASN A 684 21.63 3.31 6.07
C ASN A 684 22.23 2.75 4.77
N ALA A 685 23.49 2.32 4.78
CA ALA A 685 24.14 1.73 3.61
C ALA A 685 23.83 0.24 3.45
N VAL A 686 23.42 -0.42 4.55
CA VAL A 686 23.06 -1.83 4.61
C VAL A 686 21.62 -2.01 4.14
N THR A 687 21.43 -2.73 3.05
CA THR A 687 20.09 -3.08 2.52
C THR A 687 19.67 -4.48 2.95
N ASP A 688 20.64 -5.39 3.11
CA ASP A 688 20.39 -6.81 3.37
C ASP A 688 21.37 -7.36 4.40
N ILE A 689 20.93 -8.37 5.15
CA ILE A 689 21.70 -9.04 6.20
C ILE A 689 21.51 -10.54 6.04
N GLU A 690 22.60 -11.29 5.96
CA GLU A 690 22.59 -12.75 5.91
C GLU A 690 23.26 -13.33 7.15
N TRP A 691 22.59 -14.32 7.74
CA TRP A 691 23.06 -15.03 8.92
C TRP A 691 23.43 -16.46 8.54
N ARG A 692 24.57 -16.93 9.05
CA ARG A 692 24.99 -18.32 8.90
C ARG A 692 25.65 -18.85 10.16
N ARG A 693 25.56 -20.16 10.35
CA ARG A 693 26.18 -20.89 11.47
C ARG A 693 27.21 -21.87 10.92
N TYR A 694 28.38 -21.92 11.55
CA TYR A 694 29.39 -22.94 11.29
C TYR A 694 29.16 -24.14 12.20
N GLU A 695 29.06 -25.33 11.61
CA GLU A 695 28.96 -26.60 12.32
C GLU A 695 30.36 -27.10 12.75
N GLU A 696 30.42 -28.05 13.71
CA GLU A 696 31.69 -28.60 14.23
C GLU A 696 32.56 -29.29 13.17
N ASP A 697 31.96 -29.78 12.07
CA ASP A 697 32.67 -30.40 10.95
C ASP A 697 33.17 -29.38 9.90
N GLY A 698 32.93 -28.09 10.14
CA GLY A 698 33.29 -26.99 9.25
C GLY A 698 32.28 -26.71 8.13
N SER A 699 31.15 -27.44 8.09
CA SER A 699 30.05 -27.12 7.16
C SER A 699 29.30 -25.85 7.58
N ILE A 700 28.74 -25.13 6.60
CA ILE A 700 28.05 -23.86 6.80
C ILE A 700 26.55 -24.09 6.60
N THR A 701 25.76 -23.72 7.61
CA THR A 701 24.30 -23.70 7.53
C THR A 701 23.83 -22.26 7.37
N LEU A 702 23.14 -21.96 6.26
CA LEU A 702 22.46 -20.68 6.06
C LEU A 702 21.21 -20.62 6.94
N LEU A 703 21.00 -19.48 7.62
CA LEU A 703 19.87 -19.25 8.51
C LEU A 703 18.89 -18.27 7.86
N ASP A 704 18.26 -18.70 6.77
CA ASP A 704 17.35 -17.88 5.96
C ASP A 704 16.18 -17.30 6.78
N GLU A 705 15.77 -17.95 7.87
CA GLU A 705 14.75 -17.45 8.79
C GLU A 705 15.12 -16.14 9.52
N TYR A 706 16.40 -15.80 9.53
CA TYR A 706 16.96 -14.58 10.12
C TYR A 706 17.38 -13.54 9.09
N GLN A 707 17.09 -13.77 7.80
CA GLN A 707 17.41 -12.83 6.74
C GLN A 707 16.88 -11.41 7.06
N ASN A 708 17.73 -10.41 6.86
CA ASN A 708 17.46 -8.99 7.05
C ASN A 708 17.07 -8.59 8.49
N LYS A 709 17.38 -9.43 9.49
CA LYS A 709 17.20 -9.10 10.91
C LYS A 709 18.52 -8.60 11.52
N ILE A 710 18.45 -7.46 12.21
CA ILE A 710 19.56 -6.90 13.01
C ILE A 710 19.71 -7.57 14.38
N GLN A 711 18.68 -8.29 14.85
CA GLN A 711 18.67 -9.02 16.10
C GLN A 711 18.14 -10.43 15.86
N VAL A 712 18.88 -11.44 16.30
CA VAL A 712 18.52 -12.86 16.14
C VAL A 712 18.64 -13.61 17.46
N ILE A 713 17.84 -14.67 17.63
CA ILE A 713 17.79 -15.46 18.87
C ILE A 713 18.22 -16.89 18.54
N VAL A 714 19.25 -17.39 19.21
CA VAL A 714 19.85 -18.70 18.89
C VAL A 714 19.92 -19.59 20.13
N ASP A 715 19.72 -20.90 19.94
CA ASP A 715 19.65 -21.90 21.01
C ASP A 715 20.70 -23.02 20.92
N VAL A 716 21.59 -22.94 19.93
CA VAL A 716 22.67 -23.92 19.71
C VAL A 716 24.02 -23.22 19.80
N ALA A 717 24.95 -23.82 20.54
CA ALA A 717 26.33 -23.33 20.61
C ALA A 717 27.01 -23.48 19.25
N GLY A 718 27.85 -22.52 18.89
CA GLY A 718 28.51 -22.50 17.58
C GLY A 718 29.00 -21.12 17.21
N ILE A 719 29.68 -21.03 16.07
CA ILE A 719 30.14 -19.76 15.52
C ILE A 719 29.04 -19.23 14.60
N TYR A 720 28.46 -18.10 14.99
CA TYR A 720 27.49 -17.39 14.17
C TYR A 720 28.22 -16.26 13.45
N GLU A 721 27.90 -16.09 12.17
CA GLU A 721 28.41 -14.98 11.38
C GLU A 721 27.23 -14.24 10.77
N ALA A 722 27.32 -12.92 10.83
CA ALA A 722 26.44 -12.03 10.11
C ALA A 722 27.24 -11.28 9.05
N ALA A 723 26.79 -11.37 7.81
CA ALA A 723 27.31 -10.60 6.69
C ALA A 723 26.25 -9.57 6.28
N VAL A 724 26.69 -8.31 6.13
CA VAL A 724 25.81 -7.20 5.74
C VAL A 724 26.12 -6.78 4.32
N PHE A 725 25.09 -6.51 3.54
CA PHE A 725 25.18 -6.24 2.11
C PHE A 725 24.50 -4.93 1.72
N SER A 726 24.97 -4.36 0.61
CA SER A 726 24.33 -3.30 -0.16
C SER A 726 23.93 -3.88 -1.51
N ARG A 727 22.65 -4.19 -1.67
CA ARG A 727 22.03 -4.76 -2.87
C ARG A 727 21.05 -3.77 -3.46
N ILE A 728 21.34 -3.33 -4.68
CA ILE A 728 20.48 -2.45 -5.47
C ILE A 728 20.33 -3.07 -6.86
N PRO A 729 19.32 -3.94 -7.06
CA PRO A 729 19.14 -4.69 -8.30
C PRO A 729 19.04 -3.81 -9.55
N GLY A 730 18.49 -2.60 -9.42
CA GLY A 730 18.31 -1.66 -10.54
C GLY A 730 19.62 -1.16 -11.17
N ILE A 731 20.74 -1.22 -10.44
CA ILE A 731 22.08 -0.82 -10.92
C ILE A 731 23.10 -1.97 -10.81
N GLY A 732 22.61 -3.20 -10.63
CA GLY A 732 23.46 -4.40 -10.54
C GLY A 732 24.38 -4.45 -9.33
N LYS A 733 24.13 -3.66 -8.28
CA LYS A 733 24.94 -3.64 -7.06
C LYS A 733 24.54 -4.80 -6.16
N ASP A 734 25.49 -5.65 -5.77
CA ASP A 734 25.32 -6.72 -4.77
C ASP A 734 26.64 -6.92 -4.02
N CYS A 735 26.81 -6.14 -2.94
CA CYS A 735 28.12 -5.94 -2.33
C CYS A 735 28.08 -6.23 -0.85
N GLU A 736 28.93 -7.14 -0.39
CA GLU A 736 29.17 -7.33 1.03
C GLU A 736 29.94 -6.13 1.59
N LEU A 737 29.32 -5.39 2.50
CA LEU A 737 29.94 -4.22 3.14
C LEU A 737 30.75 -4.62 4.37
N GLY A 738 30.48 -5.77 4.97
CA GLY A 738 31.20 -6.22 6.14
C GLY A 738 30.65 -7.51 6.69
N ARG A 739 31.47 -8.17 7.49
CA ARG A 739 31.09 -9.37 8.24
C ARG A 739 31.69 -9.36 9.62
N SER A 740 31.02 -10.03 10.53
CA SER A 740 31.55 -10.31 11.84
C SER A 740 31.10 -11.69 12.25
N ASN A 741 31.98 -12.42 12.93
CA ASN A 741 31.63 -13.69 13.54
C ASN A 741 31.79 -13.59 15.05
N LEU A 742 30.95 -14.34 15.75
CA LEU A 742 30.95 -14.41 17.19
C LEU A 742 30.77 -15.87 17.59
N GLN A 743 31.75 -16.40 18.31
CA GLN A 743 31.65 -17.73 18.90
C GLN A 743 30.72 -17.66 20.11
N ILE A 744 29.65 -18.44 20.05
CA ILE A 744 28.70 -18.60 21.15
C ILE A 744 28.99 -19.95 21.80
N ASP A 745 29.71 -19.90 22.91
CA ASP A 745 29.94 -21.06 23.76
C ASP A 745 28.78 -21.24 24.74
N LEU A 746 28.46 -22.51 25.02
CA LEU A 746 27.61 -22.84 26.14
C LEU A 746 28.35 -22.50 27.44
N VAL A 747 27.88 -21.52 28.19
CA VAL A 747 28.51 -21.14 29.47
C VAL A 747 28.10 -22.16 30.55
N PRO A 748 29.04 -22.95 31.11
CA PRO A 748 28.72 -23.99 32.09
C PRO A 748 28.59 -23.44 33.52
N ASP A 749 29.10 -22.23 33.77
CA ASP A 749 29.07 -21.60 35.08
C ASP A 749 27.66 -21.12 35.37
N LYS A 750 26.98 -21.87 36.23
CA LYS A 750 25.58 -21.63 36.55
C LYS A 750 25.41 -20.93 37.90
N VAL A 751 24.27 -20.28 38.08
CA VAL A 751 23.95 -19.59 39.33
C VAL A 751 23.95 -20.59 40.50
N PRO A 752 24.74 -20.36 41.57
CA PRO A 752 24.80 -21.28 42.68
C PRO A 752 23.56 -21.10 43.55
N PHE A 753 22.68 -22.10 43.55
CA PHE A 753 21.58 -22.19 44.52
C PHE A 753 21.42 -23.62 45.04
N THR A 754 20.83 -23.76 46.22
CA THR A 754 20.57 -25.05 46.86
C THR A 754 19.09 -25.30 47.01
N ILE A 755 18.70 -26.56 46.88
CA ILE A 755 17.35 -27.05 47.11
C ILE A 755 17.43 -28.17 48.18
N PRO A 756 16.36 -28.40 48.96
CA PRO A 756 16.38 -29.32 50.11
C PRO A 756 16.50 -30.82 49.79
N GLY A 757 16.76 -31.22 48.54
CA GLY A 757 16.75 -32.63 48.10
C GLY A 757 15.34 -33.14 47.81
N ASP A 758 15.18 -34.46 47.65
CA ASP A 758 13.86 -35.08 47.51
C ASP A 758 13.02 -34.85 48.78
N LEU A 759 11.78 -34.41 48.60
CA LEU A 759 10.88 -34.00 49.68
C LEU A 759 9.74 -35.02 49.83
N SER A 760 9.48 -35.40 51.07
CA SER A 760 8.34 -36.24 51.47
C SER A 760 7.47 -35.41 52.41
N ILE A 761 6.35 -34.88 51.90
CA ILE A 761 5.51 -33.85 52.54
C ILE A 761 4.04 -34.27 52.60
N CYS A 762 3.28 -33.74 53.56
CA CYS A 762 1.84 -34.00 53.69
C CYS A 762 0.94 -32.81 53.36
N GLU A 763 1.49 -31.60 53.43
CA GLU A 763 0.80 -30.35 53.20
C GLU A 763 1.66 -29.47 52.30
N PRO A 764 1.07 -28.44 51.67
CA PRO A 764 1.80 -27.49 50.86
C PRO A 764 3.05 -26.97 51.58
N PHE A 765 4.23 -27.29 51.04
CA PHE A 765 5.50 -26.89 51.63
C PHE A 765 5.95 -25.57 51.01
N GLU A 766 6.20 -24.55 51.84
CA GLU A 766 6.77 -23.29 51.36
C GLU A 766 8.28 -23.43 51.12
N LEU A 767 8.66 -23.64 49.86
CA LEU A 767 10.04 -23.70 49.43
C LEU A 767 10.55 -22.28 49.16
N ILE A 768 11.48 -21.78 49.98
CA ILE A 768 12.27 -20.57 49.67
C ILE A 768 13.65 -21.04 49.18
N PRO A 769 13.96 -20.91 47.88
CA PRO A 769 15.26 -21.30 47.34
C PRO A 769 16.40 -20.51 48.01
N GLN A 770 17.46 -21.19 48.41
CA GLN A 770 18.62 -20.56 49.05
C GLN A 770 19.72 -20.35 48.01
N GLY A 771 19.91 -19.10 47.58
CA GLY A 771 20.91 -18.69 46.59
C GLY A 771 21.19 -17.19 46.71
N ASP A 772 21.84 -16.63 45.69
CA ASP A 772 22.13 -15.19 45.65
C ASP A 772 20.83 -14.35 45.70
N PRO A 773 20.77 -13.24 46.47
CA PRO A 773 19.59 -12.39 46.60
C PRO A 773 19.16 -11.68 45.31
N THR A 774 20.01 -11.68 44.27
CA THR A 774 19.71 -11.07 42.97
C THR A 774 18.97 -11.98 42.00
N LEU A 775 18.84 -13.28 42.30
CA LEU A 775 18.27 -14.27 41.39
C LEU A 775 16.73 -14.28 41.38
N ASN A 776 16.16 -14.61 40.22
CA ASN A 776 14.78 -15.04 40.07
C ASN A 776 14.72 -16.57 39.94
N TYR A 777 13.60 -17.15 40.33
CA TYR A 777 13.36 -18.58 40.34
C TYR A 777 12.04 -18.87 39.62
N LEU A 778 12.07 -19.77 38.63
CA LEU A 778 10.89 -20.30 37.95
C LEU A 778 10.68 -21.74 38.41
N LEU A 779 9.62 -22.00 39.17
CA LEU A 779 9.23 -23.34 39.57
C LEU A 779 8.22 -23.89 38.55
N THR A 780 8.60 -24.99 37.90
CA THR A 780 7.68 -25.83 37.12
C THR A 780 7.11 -26.93 38.01
N TYR A 781 5.79 -26.92 38.15
CA TYR A 781 5.02 -27.90 38.88
C TYR A 781 4.86 -29.21 38.06
N PRO A 782 4.62 -30.36 38.69
CA PRO A 782 4.45 -31.66 37.99
C PRO A 782 3.33 -31.70 36.94
N ASN A 783 2.33 -30.83 37.06
CA ASN A 783 1.23 -30.68 36.10
C ASN A 783 1.59 -29.81 34.87
N GLY A 784 2.80 -29.27 34.81
CA GLY A 784 3.29 -28.37 33.77
C GLY A 784 2.94 -26.89 33.96
N SER A 785 2.31 -26.48 35.06
CA SER A 785 2.16 -25.05 35.38
C SER A 785 3.48 -24.47 35.91
N GLU A 786 3.75 -23.21 35.62
CA GLU A 786 4.98 -22.52 36.01
C GLU A 786 4.67 -21.30 36.87
N GLU A 787 5.49 -21.04 37.89
CA GLU A 787 5.39 -19.85 38.75
C GLU A 787 6.77 -19.20 38.89
N LEU A 788 6.86 -17.89 38.66
CA LEU A 788 8.09 -17.09 38.74
C LEU A 788 8.08 -16.24 40.02
N LYS A 789 9.14 -16.33 40.83
CA LYS A 789 9.34 -15.47 42.01
C LYS A 789 10.76 -14.93 42.11
N VAL A 790 10.94 -13.84 42.85
CA VAL A 790 12.27 -13.27 43.13
C VAL A 790 12.88 -13.90 44.39
N SER A 791 14.20 -13.78 44.57
CA SER A 791 14.90 -14.33 45.74
C SER A 791 14.29 -13.83 47.08
N GLY A 792 14.00 -14.78 47.98
CA GLY A 792 13.39 -14.51 49.28
C GLY A 792 11.87 -14.72 49.36
N GLU A 793 11.19 -14.90 48.22
CA GLU A 793 9.78 -15.30 48.16
C GLU A 793 9.63 -16.84 48.19
N SER A 794 8.55 -17.35 48.80
CA SER A 794 8.29 -18.79 48.92
C SER A 794 7.44 -19.33 47.77
N PHE A 795 7.79 -20.51 47.23
CA PHE A 795 6.93 -21.30 46.35
C PHE A 795 6.11 -22.29 47.15
N GLU A 796 4.84 -22.46 46.79
CA GLU A 796 3.95 -23.42 47.44
C GLU A 796 4.05 -24.80 46.75
N ILE A 797 4.71 -25.77 47.37
CA ILE A 797 4.88 -27.13 46.82
C ILE A 797 3.69 -28.01 47.26
N ASN A 798 2.70 -28.25 46.38
CA ASN A 798 1.41 -28.88 46.76
C ASN A 798 0.88 -30.01 45.83
N LEU A 799 1.63 -30.38 44.79
CA LEU A 799 1.39 -31.53 43.90
C LEU A 799 2.45 -32.64 44.08
N ALA A 800 2.08 -33.90 43.84
CA ALA A 800 3.04 -35.01 43.82
C ALA A 800 3.71 -35.14 42.45
N GLY A 801 5.00 -35.47 42.44
CA GLY A 801 5.78 -35.70 41.23
C GLY A 801 7.08 -34.92 41.20
N THR A 802 7.71 -34.88 40.02
CA THR A 802 8.97 -34.19 39.82
C THR A 802 8.74 -32.69 39.66
N TYR A 803 9.29 -31.90 40.56
CA TYR A 803 9.37 -30.45 40.41
C TYR A 803 10.67 -30.08 39.74
N THR A 804 10.61 -29.05 38.91
CA THR A 804 11.78 -28.50 38.24
C THR A 804 11.90 -27.04 38.62
N LEU A 805 12.96 -26.68 39.33
CA LEU A 805 13.22 -25.30 39.75
C LEU A 805 14.39 -24.75 38.94
N LEU A 806 14.12 -23.71 38.16
CA LEU A 806 15.10 -22.98 37.36
C LEU A 806 15.45 -21.67 38.06
N ALA A 807 16.69 -21.50 38.50
CA ALA A 807 17.18 -20.22 39.03
C ALA A 807 17.92 -19.47 37.93
N PHE A 808 17.69 -18.16 37.80
CA PHE A 808 18.36 -17.30 36.81
C PHE A 808 18.55 -15.87 37.33
N ASP A 809 19.59 -15.18 36.84
CA ASP A 809 19.75 -13.75 37.07
C ASP A 809 18.78 -12.97 36.15
N PRO A 810 17.93 -12.07 36.66
CA PRO A 810 17.10 -11.19 35.83
C PRO A 810 17.92 -10.24 34.94
N ASP A 811 19.18 -9.95 35.28
CA ASP A 811 20.10 -9.31 34.35
C ASP A 811 20.57 -10.33 33.30
N ILE A 812 20.02 -10.18 32.09
CA ILE A 812 20.33 -11.03 30.94
C ILE A 812 21.82 -10.98 30.54
N ASN A 813 22.55 -9.94 30.98
CA ASN A 813 23.98 -9.75 30.71
C ASN A 813 24.90 -10.26 31.85
N GLY A 814 24.35 -10.75 32.97
CA GLY A 814 25.17 -11.27 34.09
C GLY A 814 26.02 -12.49 33.70
N PRO A 815 27.16 -12.78 34.37
CA PRO A 815 28.12 -13.80 33.92
C PRO A 815 27.68 -15.26 34.13
N LEU A 816 26.62 -15.53 34.90
CA LEU A 816 26.21 -16.87 35.31
C LEU A 816 24.95 -17.34 34.56
N CYS A 817 24.97 -18.58 34.08
CA CYS A 817 23.82 -19.20 33.42
C CYS A 817 22.76 -19.69 34.41
N PRO A 818 21.50 -19.81 33.96
CA PRO A 818 20.46 -20.42 34.79
C PRO A 818 20.79 -21.86 35.13
N GLU A 819 20.60 -22.22 36.40
CA GLU A 819 20.74 -23.59 36.87
C GLU A 819 19.35 -24.19 37.06
N GLN A 820 19.16 -25.39 36.54
CA GLN A 820 17.93 -26.16 36.76
C GLN A 820 18.24 -27.29 37.73
N LYS A 821 17.45 -27.40 38.80
CA LYS A 821 17.50 -28.55 39.70
C LYS A 821 16.14 -29.18 39.81
N THR A 822 16.12 -30.50 39.68
CA THR A 822 14.91 -31.32 39.88
C THR A 822 14.96 -31.95 41.26
N PHE A 823 13.81 -32.03 41.91
CA PHE A 823 13.62 -32.82 43.12
C PHE A 823 12.29 -33.55 43.03
N GLU A 824 12.26 -34.78 43.53
CA GLU A 824 11.00 -35.51 43.64
C GLU A 824 10.26 -35.10 44.90
N VAL A 825 8.99 -34.78 44.74
CA VAL A 825 8.08 -34.55 45.85
C VAL A 825 7.12 -35.72 45.91
N LYS A 826 7.29 -36.54 46.93
CA LYS A 826 6.27 -37.51 47.33
C LYS A 826 5.31 -36.81 48.28
N ILE A 827 4.09 -36.54 47.81
CA ILE A 827 3.02 -36.13 48.71
C ILE A 827 2.44 -37.38 49.35
N ASN A 828 2.63 -37.50 50.65
CA ASN A 828 1.95 -38.50 51.47
C ASN A 828 0.60 -37.91 51.86
N ASP A 829 -0.49 -38.62 51.62
CA ASP A 829 -1.78 -38.17 52.12
C ASP A 829 -1.69 -38.05 53.65
N PRO A 830 -2.28 -37.01 54.28
CA PRO A 830 -2.38 -36.95 55.73
C PRO A 830 -2.95 -38.27 56.24
N VAL A 831 -2.28 -38.88 57.23
CA VAL A 831 -2.77 -40.14 57.80
C VAL A 831 -4.18 -39.89 58.32
N GLN A 832 -5.14 -40.60 57.74
CA GLN A 832 -6.53 -40.60 58.14
C GLN A 832 -6.66 -41.65 59.23
N PHE A 833 -6.53 -41.20 60.47
CA PHE A 833 -6.62 -42.05 61.64
C PHE A 833 -7.71 -41.53 62.56
N GLU A 834 -8.29 -42.40 63.38
CA GLU A 834 -9.16 -41.98 64.47
C GLU A 834 -8.95 -42.88 65.69
N PRO A 835 -9.00 -42.32 66.91
CA PRO A 835 -9.01 -43.12 68.12
C PRO A 835 -10.40 -43.73 68.32
N VAL A 836 -10.56 -45.01 67.96
CA VAL A 836 -11.84 -45.72 68.07
C VAL A 836 -11.91 -46.44 69.42
N LEU A 837 -12.97 -46.19 70.17
CA LEU A 837 -13.29 -46.97 71.37
C LEU A 837 -13.73 -48.38 70.95
N VAL A 838 -12.87 -49.37 71.18
CA VAL A 838 -13.17 -50.76 70.82
C VAL A 838 -13.79 -51.54 71.98
N ASN A 839 -13.53 -51.16 73.23
CA ASN A 839 -14.10 -51.82 74.40
C ASN A 839 -14.15 -50.91 75.64
N LEU A 840 -15.22 -51.04 76.42
CA LEU A 840 -15.33 -50.53 77.79
C LEU A 840 -15.60 -51.71 78.71
N ALA A 841 -14.63 -52.04 79.56
CA ALA A 841 -14.85 -53.04 80.60
C ALA A 841 -15.84 -52.50 81.65
N CYS A 842 -16.72 -53.35 82.19
CA CYS A 842 -17.69 -52.93 83.23
C CYS A 842 -17.02 -52.49 84.56
N ASP A 843 -15.68 -52.52 84.65
CA ASP A 843 -14.89 -51.96 85.74
C ASP A 843 -14.45 -50.49 85.52
N GLY A 844 -14.78 -49.90 84.36
CA GLY A 844 -14.48 -48.51 84.01
C GLY A 844 -13.21 -48.29 83.17
N THR A 845 -12.55 -49.36 82.71
CA THR A 845 -11.36 -49.25 81.84
C THR A 845 -11.75 -49.13 80.36
N TYR A 846 -11.24 -48.10 79.67
CA TYR A 846 -11.40 -47.92 78.23
C TYR A 846 -10.22 -48.51 77.45
N GLU A 847 -10.53 -49.12 76.31
CA GLU A 847 -9.58 -49.59 75.30
C GLU A 847 -9.83 -48.85 73.99
N TYR A 848 -8.88 -48.01 73.60
CA TYR A 848 -8.90 -47.29 72.33
C TYR A 848 -7.90 -47.91 71.37
N GLN A 849 -8.28 -48.01 70.10
CA GLN A 849 -7.44 -48.46 69.00
C GLN A 849 -7.32 -47.33 67.99
N ALA A 850 -6.10 -47.04 67.54
CA ALA A 850 -5.87 -46.16 66.40
C ALA A 850 -6.26 -46.90 65.12
N GLU A 851 -7.41 -46.58 64.57
CA GLU A 851 -7.82 -47.09 63.26
C GLU A 851 -7.21 -46.20 62.19
N VAL A 852 -6.36 -46.77 61.34
CA VAL A 852 -5.70 -46.06 60.24
C VAL A 852 -6.29 -46.56 58.94
N SER A 853 -6.92 -45.66 58.18
CA SER A 853 -7.74 -46.02 57.02
C SER A 853 -7.00 -45.96 55.69
N ASN A 854 -5.95 -45.15 55.57
CA ASN A 854 -5.23 -44.90 54.32
C ASN A 854 -3.75 -45.34 54.33
N TYR A 855 -3.24 -45.89 55.43
CA TYR A 855 -1.89 -46.45 55.55
C TYR A 855 -1.91 -47.81 56.26
N ASN A 856 -0.94 -48.69 55.96
CA ASN A 856 -0.73 -49.87 56.80
C ASN A 856 -0.11 -49.45 58.14
N LEU A 857 -0.45 -50.16 59.23
CA LEU A 857 0.04 -49.87 60.58
C LEU A 857 1.58 -49.89 60.72
N THR A 858 2.30 -50.51 59.77
CA THR A 858 3.78 -50.57 59.76
C THR A 858 4.45 -49.41 59.01
N GLU A 859 3.65 -48.58 58.34
CA GLU A 859 4.12 -47.45 57.50
C GLU A 859 3.89 -46.10 58.19
N VAL A 860 3.42 -46.11 59.44
CA VAL A 860 3.07 -44.94 60.24
C VAL A 860 3.56 -45.09 61.68
N ASP A 861 3.84 -43.96 62.33
CA ASP A 861 4.28 -43.88 63.73
C ASP A 861 3.16 -43.32 64.61
N PHE A 862 2.88 -43.96 65.76
CA PHE A 862 1.81 -43.59 66.70
C PHE A 862 2.35 -42.94 67.97
N ILE A 863 1.69 -41.90 68.47
CA ILE A 863 2.02 -41.26 69.74
C ILE A 863 0.73 -40.84 70.47
N TRP A 864 0.38 -41.54 71.55
CA TRP A 864 -0.72 -41.17 72.45
C TRP A 864 -0.21 -40.27 73.57
N ARG A 865 -0.92 -39.18 73.89
CA ARG A 865 -0.61 -38.27 74.99
C ARG A 865 -1.82 -38.04 75.89
N ASN A 866 -1.57 -37.80 77.17
CA ASN A 866 -2.60 -37.31 78.10
C ASN A 866 -2.77 -35.78 78.01
N ALA A 867 -3.74 -35.21 78.74
CA ALA A 867 -4.02 -33.78 78.81
C ALA A 867 -2.80 -32.89 79.19
N GLY A 868 -1.78 -33.46 79.83
CA GLY A 868 -0.53 -32.77 80.17
C GLY A 868 0.53 -32.81 79.05
N GLY A 869 0.20 -33.34 77.87
CA GLY A 869 1.11 -33.49 76.72
C GLY A 869 2.14 -34.61 76.88
N THR A 870 2.07 -35.39 77.96
CA THR A 870 3.00 -36.50 78.23
C THR A 870 2.62 -37.70 77.39
N VAL A 871 3.59 -38.30 76.70
CA VAL A 871 3.40 -39.53 75.92
C VAL A 871 3.10 -40.68 76.86
N ILE A 872 2.01 -41.40 76.62
CA ILE A 872 1.52 -42.52 77.45
C ILE A 872 1.54 -43.86 76.71
N SER A 873 1.55 -43.86 75.39
CA SER A 873 1.71 -45.05 74.55
C SER A 873 2.25 -44.62 73.17
N THR A 874 2.99 -45.51 72.51
CA THR A 874 3.41 -45.39 71.10
C THR A 874 3.00 -46.61 70.28
N ASP A 875 2.18 -47.49 70.87
CA ASP A 875 1.58 -48.64 70.20
C ASP A 875 0.27 -48.22 69.51
N PRO A 876 -0.24 -48.97 68.52
CA PRO A 876 -1.53 -48.68 67.88
C PRO A 876 -2.74 -48.80 68.82
N THR A 877 -2.55 -49.26 70.07
CA THR A 877 -3.61 -49.41 71.08
C THR A 877 -3.28 -48.66 72.37
N LEU A 878 -4.31 -48.12 73.03
CA LEU A 878 -4.24 -47.43 74.32
C LEU A 878 -5.25 -48.03 75.32
N PHE A 879 -4.77 -48.45 76.49
CA PHE A 879 -5.60 -48.81 77.64
C PHE A 879 -5.55 -47.71 78.71
N THR A 880 -6.70 -47.19 79.15
CA THR A 880 -6.74 -46.14 80.18
C THR A 880 -7.95 -46.27 81.10
N SER A 881 -7.72 -46.12 82.40
CA SER A 881 -8.74 -45.91 83.44
C SER A 881 -8.75 -44.45 83.95
N SER A 882 -8.00 -43.57 83.28
CA SER A 882 -8.02 -42.13 83.51
C SER A 882 -8.90 -41.45 82.46
N TYR A 883 -9.76 -40.54 82.91
CA TYR A 883 -10.77 -39.85 82.12
C TYR A 883 -10.34 -38.39 81.87
N GLY A 884 -10.80 -37.79 80.77
CA GLY A 884 -10.44 -36.43 80.36
C GLY A 884 -9.87 -36.38 78.94
N GLU A 885 -9.16 -35.29 78.61
CA GLU A 885 -8.58 -35.09 77.27
C GLU A 885 -7.35 -35.95 77.04
N PHE A 886 -7.35 -36.67 75.92
CA PHE A 886 -6.21 -37.38 75.37
C PHE A 886 -5.97 -36.88 73.94
N SER A 887 -4.79 -37.15 73.42
CA SER A 887 -4.53 -36.94 72.00
C SER A 887 -3.80 -38.13 71.41
N LEU A 888 -4.16 -38.47 70.18
CA LEU A 888 -3.49 -39.42 69.33
C LEU A 888 -2.82 -38.64 68.22
N GLU A 889 -1.51 -38.81 68.07
CA GLU A 889 -0.77 -38.33 66.92
C GLU A 889 -0.36 -39.51 66.03
N VAL A 890 -0.60 -39.43 64.72
CA VAL A 890 -0.12 -40.44 63.76
C VAL A 890 0.53 -39.76 62.55
N GLN A 891 1.76 -40.17 62.22
CA GLN A 891 2.57 -39.60 61.14
C GLN A 891 2.97 -40.69 60.13
N PRO A 892 3.08 -40.39 58.82
CA PRO A 892 3.71 -41.29 57.87
C PRO A 892 5.19 -41.46 58.23
N SER A 893 5.66 -42.71 58.31
CA SER A 893 7.01 -42.99 58.78
C SER A 893 8.06 -42.40 57.82
N GLY A 894 8.96 -41.56 58.34
CA GLY A 894 10.02 -40.89 57.56
C GLY A 894 9.60 -39.60 56.81
N SER A 895 8.37 -39.10 56.99
CA SER A 895 7.90 -37.81 56.42
C SER A 895 8.26 -36.61 57.31
N LEU A 896 8.31 -35.41 56.73
CA LEU A 896 8.26 -34.16 57.52
C LEU A 896 6.89 -34.03 58.19
N VAL A 897 6.84 -33.46 59.41
CA VAL A 897 5.66 -33.39 60.29
C VAL A 897 4.47 -32.78 59.55
N CYS A 898 3.36 -33.52 59.49
CA CYS A 898 2.12 -33.10 58.85
C CYS A 898 1.32 -32.24 59.84
N SER A 899 0.83 -31.06 59.47
CA SER A 899 0.24 -30.09 60.41
C SER A 899 -1.07 -30.55 61.07
N ASN A 900 -1.72 -31.58 60.50
CA ASN A 900 -2.97 -32.16 60.98
C ASN A 900 -2.82 -33.61 61.50
N SER A 901 -1.67 -33.93 62.10
CA SER A 901 -1.38 -35.26 62.60
C SER A 901 -1.90 -35.55 64.01
N LEU A 902 -2.55 -34.61 64.69
CA LEU A 902 -2.98 -34.72 66.08
C LEU A 902 -4.51 -34.67 66.20
N GLN A 903 -5.11 -35.75 66.69
CA GLN A 903 -6.52 -35.77 67.08
C GLN A 903 -6.66 -35.83 68.59
N THR A 904 -7.32 -34.83 69.16
CA THR A 904 -7.74 -34.85 70.56
C THR A 904 -9.05 -35.59 70.70
N PHE A 905 -9.17 -36.45 71.70
CA PHE A 905 -10.40 -37.13 72.05
C PHE A 905 -10.56 -37.12 73.58
N THR A 906 -11.79 -36.95 74.03
CA THR A 906 -12.12 -37.02 75.45
C THR A 906 -12.49 -38.44 75.80
N VAL A 907 -11.86 -39.02 76.82
CA VAL A 907 -12.32 -40.26 77.45
C VAL A 907 -13.34 -39.88 78.53
N PRO A 908 -14.65 -40.13 78.32
CA PRO A 908 -15.68 -39.71 79.26
C PRO A 908 -15.67 -40.58 80.51
N VAL A 909 -16.16 -40.03 81.63
CA VAL A 909 -16.42 -40.83 82.84
C VAL A 909 -17.58 -41.80 82.52
N PRO A 910 -17.40 -43.13 82.69
CA PRO A 910 -18.42 -44.11 82.31
C PRO A 910 -19.59 -44.11 83.31
N VAL A 911 -20.82 -44.17 82.79
CA VAL A 911 -22.03 -44.35 83.61
C VAL A 911 -22.21 -45.84 83.89
N LEU A 912 -21.95 -46.24 85.13
CA LEU A 912 -22.03 -47.64 85.57
C LEU A 912 -23.26 -47.94 86.45
N ASP A 913 -23.99 -46.91 86.89
CA ASP A 913 -25.21 -47.04 87.72
C ASP A 913 -26.19 -45.88 87.47
N ILE A 914 -27.49 -46.19 87.36
CA ILE A 914 -28.61 -45.24 87.19
C ILE A 914 -29.81 -45.65 88.05
N PRO A 915 -30.51 -44.70 88.70
CA PRO A 915 -31.70 -44.99 89.48
C PRO A 915 -32.88 -45.37 88.59
N VAL A 916 -33.61 -46.43 88.97
CA VAL A 916 -34.79 -46.95 88.25
C VAL A 916 -35.95 -47.15 89.23
N GLN A 917 -37.17 -46.80 88.82
CA GLN A 917 -38.40 -47.12 89.58
C GLN A 917 -39.53 -47.58 88.64
N ILE A 918 -40.38 -48.49 89.10
CA ILE A 918 -41.56 -48.98 88.35
C ILE A 918 -42.83 -48.28 88.87
N VAL A 919 -43.70 -47.87 87.94
CA VAL A 919 -45.06 -47.34 88.18
C VAL A 919 -46.06 -48.33 87.58
N SER A 920 -47.04 -48.78 88.36
CA SER A 920 -48.04 -49.77 87.94
C SER A 920 -49.47 -49.29 88.15
N GLU A 921 -50.35 -49.58 87.19
CA GLU A 921 -51.79 -49.44 87.35
C GLU A 921 -52.38 -50.55 88.25
N THR A 922 -53.63 -50.37 88.67
CA THR A 922 -54.34 -51.37 89.47
C THR A 922 -54.97 -52.42 88.55
N LEU A 923 -54.75 -53.70 88.84
CA LEU A 923 -55.37 -54.81 88.10
C LEU A 923 -56.85 -54.94 88.50
N CYS A 924 -57.74 -54.22 87.81
CA CYS A 924 -59.18 -54.20 88.10
C CYS A 924 -59.87 -55.55 87.79
N PRO A 925 -60.94 -55.92 88.52
CA PRO A 925 -61.59 -57.22 88.36
C PRO A 925 -62.13 -57.48 86.95
N ASP A 926 -62.65 -56.45 86.28
CA ASP A 926 -63.21 -56.53 84.92
C ASP A 926 -62.17 -56.36 83.80
N GLN A 927 -60.89 -56.16 84.14
CA GLN A 927 -59.79 -55.97 83.18
C GLN A 927 -58.86 -57.19 83.14
N PRO A 928 -58.41 -57.66 81.97
CA PRO A 928 -57.55 -58.85 81.87
C PRO A 928 -56.15 -58.60 82.46
N ASP A 929 -55.64 -57.37 82.40
CA ASP A 929 -54.27 -56.99 82.75
C ASP A 929 -54.17 -55.57 83.36
N ALA A 930 -52.98 -55.22 83.84
CA ALA A 930 -52.61 -53.89 84.35
C ALA A 930 -51.31 -53.40 83.71
N ALA A 931 -51.21 -52.13 83.36
CA ALA A 931 -49.99 -51.58 82.79
C ALA A 931 -48.89 -51.34 83.84
N LEU A 932 -47.65 -51.66 83.50
CA LEU A 932 -46.44 -51.34 84.27
C LEU A 932 -45.48 -50.60 83.35
N SER A 933 -45.03 -49.43 83.80
CA SER A 933 -43.96 -48.66 83.17
C SER A 933 -42.83 -48.41 84.16
N PHE A 934 -41.65 -48.04 83.71
CA PHE A 934 -40.58 -47.61 84.61
C PHE A 934 -40.02 -46.24 84.23
N GLN A 935 -39.46 -45.55 85.23
CA GLN A 935 -38.83 -44.24 85.10
C GLN A 935 -37.33 -44.39 85.41
N ALA A 936 -36.49 -44.04 84.44
CA ALA A 936 -35.04 -43.96 84.56
C ALA A 936 -34.48 -43.01 83.48
N ASN A 937 -33.26 -42.50 83.65
CA ASN A 937 -32.55 -41.82 82.56
C ASN A 937 -32.05 -42.87 81.55
N LEU A 938 -32.62 -42.88 80.35
CA LEU A 938 -32.28 -43.83 79.30
C LEU A 938 -31.11 -43.42 78.40
N GLU A 939 -30.51 -42.24 78.59
CA GLU A 939 -29.43 -41.73 77.73
C GLU A 939 -28.26 -42.72 77.57
N SER A 940 -27.94 -43.48 78.61
CA SER A 940 -26.86 -44.48 78.60
C SER A 940 -27.36 -45.94 78.47
N VAL A 941 -28.64 -46.15 78.24
CA VAL A 941 -29.28 -47.48 78.17
C VAL A 941 -29.46 -47.90 76.72
N GLN A 942 -28.84 -49.01 76.33
CA GLN A 942 -29.01 -49.64 75.02
C GLN A 942 -30.12 -50.69 75.00
N THR A 943 -30.25 -51.48 76.08
CA THR A 943 -31.20 -52.60 76.14
C THR A 943 -32.00 -52.57 77.44
N ILE A 944 -33.32 -52.68 77.34
CA ILE A 944 -34.24 -52.85 78.46
C ILE A 944 -34.69 -54.31 78.49
N GLN A 945 -34.60 -54.96 79.64
CA GLN A 945 -35.06 -56.32 79.83
C GLN A 945 -36.07 -56.39 80.97
N TRP A 946 -37.23 -56.99 80.70
CA TRP A 946 -38.21 -57.29 81.73
C TRP A 946 -38.12 -58.76 82.15
N TRP A 947 -38.28 -58.98 83.44
CA TRP A 947 -38.26 -60.27 84.09
C TRP A 947 -39.52 -60.40 84.93
N TYR A 948 -40.13 -61.58 84.91
CA TYR A 948 -41.30 -61.91 85.71
C TYR A 948 -40.95 -63.02 86.69
N THR A 949 -41.35 -62.83 87.94
CA THR A 949 -41.26 -63.79 89.02
C THR A 949 -42.67 -64.12 89.51
N ASP A 950 -43.06 -65.38 89.38
CA ASP A 950 -44.35 -65.87 89.90
C ASP A 950 -44.39 -65.86 91.44
N LEU A 951 -45.57 -66.05 92.03
CA LEU A 951 -45.75 -66.12 93.49
C LEU A 951 -45.05 -67.33 94.15
N SER A 952 -44.56 -68.29 93.35
CA SER A 952 -43.74 -69.44 93.79
C SER A 952 -42.24 -69.20 93.65
N ASN A 953 -41.84 -67.97 93.29
CA ASN A 953 -40.47 -67.51 93.14
C ASN A 953 -39.70 -68.08 91.94
N ASN A 954 -40.40 -68.55 90.89
CA ASN A 954 -39.77 -68.90 89.62
C ASN A 954 -39.61 -67.67 88.73
N THR A 955 -38.37 -67.39 88.31
CA THR A 955 -38.03 -66.19 87.53
C THR A 955 -37.76 -66.54 86.07
N SER A 956 -38.37 -65.79 85.15
CA SER A 956 -38.15 -65.91 83.70
C SER A 956 -38.10 -64.54 83.04
N GLN A 957 -37.27 -64.40 81.99
CA GLN A 957 -37.24 -63.17 81.22
C GLN A 957 -38.47 -63.11 80.30
N LEU A 958 -39.14 -61.96 80.30
CA LEU A 958 -40.18 -61.63 79.34
C LEU A 958 -39.52 -61.17 78.04
N THR A 959 -38.98 -62.10 77.26
CA THR A 959 -38.22 -61.80 76.03
C THR A 959 -39.05 -61.03 74.99
N ASN A 960 -40.37 -61.26 74.93
CA ASN A 960 -41.29 -60.49 74.08
C ASN A 960 -41.46 -59.01 74.49
N SER A 961 -41.01 -58.68 75.70
CA SER A 961 -41.08 -57.33 76.28
C SER A 961 -39.72 -56.63 76.31
N THR A 962 -38.70 -57.20 75.66
CA THR A 962 -37.38 -56.55 75.53
C THR A 962 -37.52 -55.20 74.83
N ASN A 963 -36.78 -54.19 75.31
CA ASN A 963 -36.79 -52.80 74.84
C ASN A 963 -38.14 -52.07 74.96
N ARG A 964 -39.09 -52.63 75.71
CA ARG A 964 -40.33 -51.91 76.03
C ARG A 964 -40.16 -51.13 77.34
N GLN A 965 -40.51 -49.86 77.33
CA GLN A 965 -40.60 -49.06 78.55
C GLN A 965 -41.83 -49.40 79.40
N GLU A 966 -42.83 -50.00 78.76
CA GLU A 966 -44.12 -50.36 79.35
C GLU A 966 -44.54 -51.77 78.94
N ILE A 967 -45.08 -52.53 79.89
CA ILE A 967 -45.58 -53.90 79.73
C ILE A 967 -46.95 -54.05 80.38
N LEU A 968 -47.71 -55.07 79.98
CA LEU A 968 -48.96 -55.44 80.63
C LEU A 968 -48.71 -56.64 81.57
N ALA A 969 -49.01 -56.48 82.86
CA ALA A 969 -49.07 -57.60 83.80
C ALA A 969 -50.45 -58.25 83.76
N VAL A 970 -50.48 -59.45 83.21
CA VAL A 970 -51.67 -60.31 83.17
C VAL A 970 -51.75 -61.18 84.42
N GLU A 971 -50.59 -61.65 84.88
CA GLU A 971 -50.46 -62.57 86.00
C GLU A 971 -50.02 -61.82 87.26
N GLU A 972 -50.55 -62.26 88.40
CA GLU A 972 -50.13 -61.77 89.71
C GLU A 972 -48.70 -62.24 90.01
N GLY A 973 -47.85 -61.34 90.48
CA GLY A 973 -46.44 -61.63 90.73
C GLY A 973 -45.57 -60.38 90.66
N THR A 974 -44.26 -60.58 90.78
CA THR A 974 -43.28 -59.50 90.79
C THR A 974 -42.66 -59.34 89.40
N TYR A 975 -42.69 -58.13 88.87
CA TYR A 975 -42.05 -57.76 87.61
C TYR A 975 -40.80 -56.93 87.90
N GLU A 976 -39.67 -57.29 87.31
CA GLU A 976 -38.37 -56.61 87.44
C GLU A 976 -37.93 -56.08 86.07
N VAL A 977 -37.46 -54.84 86.02
CA VAL A 977 -36.80 -54.26 84.84
C VAL A 977 -35.30 -54.15 85.08
N ARG A 978 -34.50 -54.48 84.06
CA ARG A 978 -33.04 -54.31 84.03
C ARG A 978 -32.64 -53.49 82.81
N LEU A 979 -31.80 -52.49 83.00
CA LEU A 979 -31.32 -51.56 81.98
C LEU A 979 -29.84 -51.83 81.72
N LEU A 980 -29.49 -52.11 80.47
CA LEU A 980 -28.13 -52.43 80.05
C LEU A 980 -27.60 -51.35 79.12
N ASN A 981 -26.33 -50.97 79.25
CA ASN A 981 -25.67 -50.04 78.34
C ASN A 981 -25.22 -50.73 77.02
N SER A 982 -24.62 -49.98 76.10
CA SER A 982 -24.16 -50.48 74.79
C SER A 982 -23.12 -51.58 74.87
N PHE A 983 -22.39 -51.66 75.99
CA PHE A 983 -21.37 -52.68 76.26
C PHE A 983 -21.91 -53.88 77.04
N GLY A 984 -23.23 -53.95 77.26
CA GLY A 984 -23.89 -55.08 77.92
C GLY A 984 -23.78 -55.09 79.45
N CYS A 985 -23.32 -54.01 80.07
CA CYS A 985 -23.30 -53.88 81.53
C CYS A 985 -24.70 -53.49 82.04
N VAL A 986 -25.23 -54.16 83.07
CA VAL A 986 -26.45 -53.74 83.76
C VAL A 986 -26.14 -52.48 84.56
N ILE A 987 -26.71 -51.36 84.14
CA ILE A 987 -26.52 -50.05 84.75
C ILE A 987 -27.71 -49.62 85.60
N GLY A 988 -28.85 -50.34 85.59
CA GLY A 988 -29.96 -50.03 86.50
C GLY A 988 -30.99 -51.16 86.59
N SER A 989 -31.70 -51.27 87.72
CA SER A 989 -32.78 -52.25 87.89
C SER A 989 -33.82 -51.84 88.94
N ALA A 990 -35.07 -52.29 88.79
CA ALA A 990 -36.17 -52.08 89.75
C ALA A 990 -37.19 -53.23 89.70
N SER A 991 -37.97 -53.44 90.78
CA SER A 991 -39.02 -54.48 90.83
C SER A 991 -40.33 -54.00 91.49
N GLN A 992 -41.48 -54.53 91.06
CA GLN A 992 -42.83 -54.18 91.55
C GLN A 992 -43.75 -55.41 91.61
N LEU A 993 -44.54 -55.53 92.68
CA LEU A 993 -45.56 -56.58 92.88
C LEU A 993 -46.95 -56.11 92.41
N VAL A 994 -47.68 -56.95 91.68
CA VAL A 994 -49.01 -56.67 91.12
C VAL A 994 -50.04 -57.73 91.53
N ILE A 995 -51.24 -57.30 91.98
CA ILE A 995 -52.36 -58.14 92.51
C ILE A 995 -53.72 -57.54 92.07
N ARG A 996 -54.77 -58.37 91.91
CA ARG A 996 -56.12 -57.98 91.41
C ARG A 996 -57.06 -57.33 92.47
N SER A 997 -57.83 -56.30 92.10
CA SER A 997 -58.80 -55.52 92.93
C SER A 997 -60.19 -56.20 93.05
N THR A 998 -61.02 -55.76 94.03
CA THR A 998 -62.31 -56.40 94.41
C THR A 998 -63.59 -55.51 94.34
N ASP A 999 -63.56 -54.34 93.71
CA ASP A 999 -64.67 -53.33 93.68
C ASP A 999 -65.87 -53.63 92.71
N GLN A 1000 -67.11 -53.18 93.02
CA GLN A 1000 -68.37 -53.47 92.29
C GLN A 1000 -69.43 -52.32 92.09
N VAL A 1001 -69.19 -51.02 92.33
CA VAL A 1001 -70.23 -49.92 92.24
C VAL A 1001 -70.39 -49.29 90.80
N ARG A 1002 -71.56 -48.75 90.36
CA ARG A 1002 -71.87 -48.21 88.96
C ARG A 1002 -72.79 -46.93 88.90
N PRO A 1003 -72.72 -46.03 87.86
CA PRO A 1003 -73.49 -44.75 87.75
C PRO A 1003 -74.94 -44.83 87.15
N GLU A 1004 -75.83 -43.85 87.42
CA GLU A 1004 -77.30 -43.84 87.07
C GLU A 1004 -77.78 -42.62 86.19
N VAL A 1005 -78.47 -42.83 85.03
CA VAL A 1005 -79.08 -41.78 84.13
C VAL A 1005 -80.35 -42.30 83.37
N GLU A 1006 -81.17 -41.40 82.78
CA GLU A 1006 -82.38 -41.71 81.93
C GLU A 1006 -82.05 -41.76 80.43
N ASP A 1007 -82.96 -42.28 79.57
CA ASP A 1007 -82.68 -42.54 78.14
C ASP A 1007 -82.67 -41.29 77.20
N SER A 1008 -83.52 -40.24 77.34
CA SER A 1008 -83.50 -39.07 76.41
C SER A 1008 -84.06 -37.70 76.89
N TYR A 1009 -83.63 -36.56 76.29
CA TYR A 1009 -84.07 -35.17 76.59
C TYR A 1009 -84.24 -34.21 75.36
N GLN A 1010 -85.22 -33.28 75.35
CA GLN A 1010 -85.42 -32.27 74.27
C GLN A 1010 -84.71 -30.94 74.55
N ILE A 1011 -84.03 -30.36 73.54
CA ILE A 1011 -83.28 -29.10 73.68
C ILE A 1011 -83.31 -28.23 72.40
N CYS A 1012 -82.99 -26.93 72.49
CA CYS A 1012 -82.63 -26.10 71.33
C CYS A 1012 -81.22 -25.53 71.47
N PRO A 1013 -80.21 -26.17 70.85
CA PRO A 1013 -78.82 -25.75 70.91
C PRO A 1013 -78.59 -24.35 70.36
N ARG A 1014 -79.24 -23.99 69.25
CA ARG A 1014 -79.08 -22.67 68.63
C ARG A 1014 -79.35 -21.52 69.61
N TYR A 1015 -80.27 -21.75 70.56
CA TYR A 1015 -80.69 -20.75 71.53
C TYR A 1015 -80.24 -21.06 72.96
N GLU A 1016 -79.49 -22.15 73.18
CA GLU A 1016 -78.91 -22.57 74.46
C GLU A 1016 -79.94 -22.93 75.56
N ILE A 1017 -80.99 -23.69 75.21
CA ILE A 1017 -82.09 -24.05 76.13
C ILE A 1017 -82.13 -25.59 76.39
N ALA A 1018 -82.04 -26.05 77.66
CA ALA A 1018 -81.96 -27.48 78.09
C ALA A 1018 -82.15 -27.79 79.64
N PRO A 1019 -82.25 -29.07 80.13
CA PRO A 1019 -82.33 -29.48 81.57
C PRO A 1019 -80.99 -29.92 82.26
N THR A 1020 -80.91 -30.17 83.60
CA THR A 1020 -79.67 -30.54 84.36
C THR A 1020 -79.73 -31.93 85.05
N LEU A 1021 -78.64 -32.73 85.06
CA LEU A 1021 -78.52 -34.20 85.35
C LEU A 1021 -77.50 -34.55 86.50
N ASN A 1022 -77.58 -35.70 87.20
CA ASN A 1022 -76.67 -36.18 88.30
C ASN A 1022 -76.60 -37.74 88.43
N PRO A 1023 -75.42 -38.44 88.46
CA PRO A 1023 -75.31 -39.89 88.26
C PRO A 1023 -74.80 -40.75 89.44
N GLY A 1024 -74.53 -40.22 90.64
CA GLY A 1024 -74.06 -41.01 91.81
C GLY A 1024 -72.83 -40.45 92.53
N ASN A 1025 -72.19 -41.19 93.47
CA ASN A 1025 -70.99 -40.75 94.22
C ASN A 1025 -69.70 -41.53 93.82
N PHE A 1026 -68.77 -40.86 93.16
CA PHE A 1026 -67.54 -41.46 92.60
C PHE A 1026 -66.32 -40.57 92.89
N ALA A 1027 -65.10 -41.13 92.75
CA ALA A 1027 -63.87 -40.38 92.95
C ALA A 1027 -63.68 -39.28 91.88
N SER A 1028 -64.19 -39.52 90.67
CA SER A 1028 -64.23 -38.55 89.57
C SER A 1028 -65.42 -38.81 88.64
N TYR A 1029 -65.78 -37.79 87.87
CA TYR A 1029 -66.87 -37.82 86.88
C TYR A 1029 -66.40 -37.19 85.59
N GLU A 1030 -66.86 -37.75 84.48
CA GLU A 1030 -66.52 -37.32 83.15
C GLU A 1030 -67.75 -37.54 82.24
N TRP A 1031 -68.45 -36.47 81.89
CA TRP A 1031 -69.58 -36.48 80.98
C TRP A 1031 -69.09 -36.24 79.57
N TYR A 1032 -69.48 -37.10 78.64
CA TYR A 1032 -69.16 -37.02 77.24
C TYR A 1032 -70.41 -36.74 76.41
N PHE A 1033 -70.22 -36.07 75.29
CA PHE A 1033 -71.20 -35.87 74.22
C PHE A 1033 -70.58 -36.33 72.90
N ASP A 1034 -71.19 -37.30 72.23
CA ASP A 1034 -70.65 -37.96 71.04
C ASP A 1034 -69.16 -38.32 71.19
N GLY A 1035 -68.79 -38.80 72.39
CA GLY A 1035 -67.42 -39.17 72.76
C GLY A 1035 -66.50 -38.02 73.18
N GLN A 1036 -66.97 -36.76 73.26
CA GLN A 1036 -66.18 -35.62 73.76
C GLN A 1036 -66.55 -35.24 75.19
N LEU A 1037 -65.54 -35.13 76.06
CA LEU A 1037 -65.72 -34.70 77.43
C LEU A 1037 -66.27 -33.26 77.48
N VAL A 1038 -67.52 -33.12 77.89
CA VAL A 1038 -68.25 -31.85 78.01
C VAL A 1038 -68.33 -31.33 79.44
N SER A 1039 -68.13 -32.19 80.44
CA SER A 1039 -68.07 -31.75 81.84
C SER A 1039 -67.40 -32.79 82.73
N THR A 1040 -66.78 -32.34 83.82
CA THR A 1040 -66.31 -33.22 84.90
C THR A 1040 -67.04 -32.95 86.23
N SER A 1041 -68.08 -32.12 86.17
CA SER A 1041 -68.88 -31.80 87.34
C SER A 1041 -69.73 -33.01 87.75
N PRO A 1042 -70.02 -33.22 89.04
CA PRO A 1042 -70.96 -34.26 89.47
C PRO A 1042 -72.38 -34.07 88.87
N THR A 1043 -72.71 -32.89 88.32
CA THR A 1043 -73.99 -32.62 87.64
C THR A 1043 -73.80 -31.93 86.28
N PHE A 1044 -74.64 -32.20 85.27
CA PHE A 1044 -74.42 -31.74 83.88
C PHE A 1044 -75.68 -31.22 83.17
N LYS A 1045 -75.56 -30.19 82.32
CA LYS A 1045 -76.66 -29.62 81.50
C LYS A 1045 -76.33 -29.76 80.01
N PRO A 1046 -77.04 -30.61 79.24
CA PRO A 1046 -76.79 -30.78 77.81
C PRO A 1046 -77.01 -29.48 77.04
N SER A 1047 -76.23 -29.23 75.99
CA SER A 1047 -76.39 -28.05 75.13
C SER A 1047 -76.46 -28.41 73.66
N GLN A 1048 -76.22 -29.67 73.32
CA GLN A 1048 -76.14 -30.19 71.96
C GLN A 1048 -76.98 -31.45 71.83
N ILE A 1049 -77.38 -31.74 70.60
CA ILE A 1049 -78.25 -32.86 70.27
C ILE A 1049 -77.48 -34.07 69.78
N GLY A 1050 -77.63 -35.19 70.47
CA GLY A 1050 -76.86 -36.40 70.20
C GLY A 1050 -76.75 -37.29 71.43
N SER A 1051 -75.81 -38.22 71.40
CA SER A 1051 -75.61 -39.19 72.47
C SER A 1051 -74.66 -38.63 73.52
N TYR A 1052 -75.03 -38.74 74.78
CA TYR A 1052 -74.19 -38.43 75.92
C TYR A 1052 -73.80 -39.71 76.67
N GLU A 1053 -72.69 -39.64 77.38
CA GLU A 1053 -72.14 -40.71 78.20
C GLU A 1053 -71.57 -40.13 79.50
N VAL A 1054 -71.50 -40.90 80.58
CA VAL A 1054 -70.82 -40.53 81.82
C VAL A 1054 -69.91 -41.65 82.27
N ASN A 1055 -68.63 -41.33 82.39
CA ASN A 1055 -67.58 -42.17 82.96
C ASN A 1055 -67.28 -41.72 84.39
N VAL A 1056 -67.08 -42.68 85.27
CA VAL A 1056 -66.82 -42.46 86.69
C VAL A 1056 -65.72 -43.39 87.19
N VAL A 1057 -64.85 -42.91 88.07
CA VAL A 1057 -63.79 -43.73 88.67
C VAL A 1057 -64.08 -44.01 90.14
N SER A 1058 -63.84 -45.25 90.56
CA SER A 1058 -64.03 -45.70 91.93
C SER A 1058 -62.86 -45.31 92.85
N GLN A 1059 -63.01 -45.55 94.16
CA GLN A 1059 -61.93 -45.24 95.11
C GLN A 1059 -60.73 -46.19 94.99
N GLU A 1060 -60.90 -47.37 94.41
CA GLU A 1060 -59.82 -48.34 94.14
C GLU A 1060 -59.16 -48.09 92.76
N GLY A 1061 -59.58 -47.04 92.03
CA GLY A 1061 -58.98 -46.66 90.75
C GLY A 1061 -59.60 -47.34 89.53
N CYS A 1062 -60.72 -48.05 89.67
CA CYS A 1062 -61.41 -48.71 88.54
C CYS A 1062 -62.47 -47.80 87.92
N ALA A 1063 -62.54 -47.75 86.59
CA ALA A 1063 -63.47 -46.87 85.84
C ALA A 1063 -64.73 -47.62 85.34
N TYR A 1064 -65.88 -46.93 85.34
CA TYR A 1064 -67.22 -47.43 84.94
C TYR A 1064 -68.00 -46.38 84.12
N GLN A 1065 -69.01 -46.78 83.32
CA GLN A 1065 -69.66 -45.95 82.29
C GLN A 1065 -71.21 -46.12 82.20
N ALA A 1066 -71.97 -45.07 81.80
CA ALA A 1066 -73.41 -45.09 81.42
C ALA A 1066 -73.77 -44.05 80.32
N SER A 1067 -74.90 -44.14 79.58
CA SER A 1067 -75.26 -43.26 78.41
C SER A 1067 -76.74 -42.82 78.27
N PHE A 1068 -77.03 -41.72 77.52
CA PHE A 1068 -78.37 -41.12 77.25
C PHE A 1068 -78.41 -40.24 75.96
N GLU A 1069 -79.57 -39.82 75.40
CA GLU A 1069 -79.67 -39.01 74.15
C GLU A 1069 -80.36 -37.63 74.26
N THR A 1070 -80.14 -36.71 73.31
CA THR A 1070 -80.84 -35.40 73.19
C THR A 1070 -81.28 -35.01 71.76
N ILE A 1071 -82.42 -34.30 71.58
CA ILE A 1071 -83.04 -34.00 70.24
C ILE A 1071 -83.45 -32.50 70.01
N GLU A 1072 -83.41 -31.98 68.75
CA GLU A 1072 -83.38 -30.50 68.39
C GLU A 1072 -84.70 -29.94 67.83
N GLU A 1073 -85.00 -28.67 68.16
CA GLU A 1073 -86.05 -27.86 67.51
C GLU A 1073 -85.69 -26.36 67.54
N CYS A 1074 -85.32 -25.72 66.40
CA CYS A 1074 -84.70 -24.38 66.37
C CYS A 1074 -85.08 -23.40 65.20
N GLU A 1075 -86.13 -23.62 64.39
CA GLU A 1075 -86.53 -22.66 63.31
C GLU A 1075 -87.78 -21.84 63.63
N LEU A 1076 -87.76 -20.52 63.37
CA LEU A 1076 -88.97 -19.67 63.35
C LEU A 1076 -89.78 -19.93 62.07
N ARG A 1077 -90.98 -20.50 62.18
CA ARG A 1077 -91.86 -20.84 61.05
C ARG A 1077 -93.19 -20.08 61.08
N VAL A 1078 -93.63 -19.60 59.91
CA VAL A 1078 -94.98 -19.04 59.71
C VAL A 1078 -95.68 -19.68 58.50
N ALA A 1079 -97.00 -19.84 58.53
CA ALA A 1079 -97.79 -20.49 57.46
C ALA A 1079 -99.07 -19.70 57.10
N PHE A 1080 -99.36 -19.45 55.81
CA PHE A 1080 -100.48 -18.63 55.28
C PHE A 1080 -100.83 -18.96 53.79
N PRO A 1081 -101.98 -18.53 53.20
CA PRO A 1081 -102.43 -18.93 51.86
C PRO A 1081 -101.84 -18.13 50.68
N ASP A 1082 -101.89 -18.68 49.45
CA ASP A 1082 -101.24 -18.20 48.22
C ASP A 1082 -102.19 -17.56 47.17
N ALA A 1083 -103.50 -17.80 47.23
CA ALA A 1083 -104.52 -17.12 46.44
C ALA A 1083 -105.79 -16.85 47.27
N ILE A 1084 -106.49 -15.77 46.94
CA ILE A 1084 -107.75 -15.36 47.61
C ILE A 1084 -108.82 -15.01 46.58
N GLN A 1085 -110.09 -15.15 46.98
CA GLN A 1085 -111.25 -14.77 46.17
C GLN A 1085 -112.05 -13.67 46.90
N PRO A 1086 -112.10 -12.42 46.40
CA PRO A 1086 -112.72 -11.31 47.10
C PRO A 1086 -114.18 -11.56 47.45
N GLN A 1087 -114.54 -11.29 48.72
CA GLN A 1087 -115.86 -11.51 49.30
C GLN A 1087 -116.33 -12.97 49.38
N ASN A 1088 -115.43 -13.95 49.24
CA ASN A 1088 -115.72 -15.33 49.60
C ASN A 1088 -115.26 -15.59 51.05
N PRO A 1089 -116.17 -15.76 52.02
CA PRO A 1089 -115.82 -15.94 53.43
C PRO A 1089 -115.05 -17.24 53.73
N GLU A 1090 -115.06 -18.23 52.82
CA GLU A 1090 -114.27 -19.46 52.98
C GLU A 1090 -112.85 -19.34 52.42
N LYS A 1091 -112.57 -18.29 51.65
CA LYS A 1091 -111.25 -18.06 51.05
C LYS A 1091 -110.68 -16.66 51.36
N PRO A 1092 -110.63 -16.25 52.64
CA PRO A 1092 -109.90 -15.05 53.08
C PRO A 1092 -108.41 -15.37 53.27
N PHE A 1093 -107.64 -14.41 53.75
CA PHE A 1093 -106.23 -14.57 54.16
C PHE A 1093 -106.11 -14.90 55.68
N LEU A 1094 -105.24 -15.85 56.11
CA LEU A 1094 -104.97 -16.30 57.53
C LEU A 1094 -103.48 -16.69 57.79
N ILE A 1095 -102.93 -16.61 59.03
CA ILE A 1095 -101.49 -16.91 59.36
C ILE A 1095 -101.17 -17.48 60.80
N TYR A 1096 -100.17 -18.40 61.01
CA TYR A 1096 -99.75 -19.12 62.30
C TYR A 1096 -98.21 -19.22 62.59
N THR A 1097 -97.72 -19.54 63.83
CA THR A 1097 -96.26 -19.61 64.27
C THR A 1097 -95.80 -20.80 65.19
N ASN A 1098 -94.48 -21.12 65.43
CA ASN A 1098 -93.91 -22.21 66.34
C ASN A 1098 -93.03 -21.73 67.54
N TYR A 1099 -92.75 -22.55 68.62
CA TYR A 1099 -92.23 -22.19 70.00
C TYR A 1099 -91.14 -21.12 70.16
N LEU A 1100 -90.54 -20.74 69.05
CA LEU A 1100 -89.44 -19.84 68.87
C LEU A 1100 -89.83 -18.45 68.33
N ILE A 1101 -91.08 -18.20 67.86
CA ILE A 1101 -91.52 -16.86 67.39
C ILE A 1101 -92.28 -16.09 68.48
N ASP A 1102 -91.86 -14.85 68.70
CA ASP A 1102 -92.44 -13.92 69.67
C ASP A 1102 -93.28 -12.77 69.01
N GLU A 1103 -93.02 -12.29 67.76
CA GLU A 1103 -93.76 -11.17 67.07
C GLU A 1103 -94.00 -11.36 65.54
N LEU A 1104 -95.07 -10.76 64.91
CA LEU A 1104 -95.48 -10.86 63.47
C LEU A 1104 -96.17 -9.58 62.86
N GLU A 1105 -95.95 -9.23 61.57
CA GLU A 1105 -96.56 -8.08 60.81
C GLU A 1105 -96.76 -8.39 59.29
N VAL A 1106 -97.79 -7.88 58.59
CA VAL A 1106 -98.21 -8.24 57.20
C VAL A 1106 -98.67 -7.01 56.39
N TRP A 1107 -98.30 -6.88 55.10
CA TRP A 1107 -98.69 -5.80 54.15
C TRP A 1107 -99.03 -6.38 52.74
N VAL A 1108 -99.95 -5.78 51.95
CA VAL A 1108 -100.31 -6.20 50.56
C VAL A 1108 -100.58 -5.01 49.62
N PHE A 1109 -100.11 -5.05 48.36
CA PHE A 1109 -100.10 -3.97 47.36
C PHE A 1109 -100.63 -4.42 45.98
N ASN A 1110 -101.19 -3.50 45.17
CA ASN A 1110 -101.63 -3.76 43.80
C ASN A 1110 -100.49 -3.61 42.75
N LYS A 1111 -100.76 -3.96 41.48
CA LYS A 1111 -99.77 -3.99 40.38
C LYS A 1111 -99.14 -2.64 39.99
N TRP A 1112 -99.66 -1.53 40.51
CA TRP A 1112 -99.13 -0.17 40.32
C TRP A 1112 -98.36 0.30 41.57
N GLY A 1113 -98.22 -0.56 42.58
CA GLY A 1113 -97.54 -0.27 43.84
C GLY A 1113 -98.43 0.34 44.94
N ASN A 1114 -99.74 0.53 44.70
CA ASN A 1114 -100.62 1.11 45.71
C ASN A 1114 -100.97 0.07 46.78
N LEU A 1115 -100.84 0.44 48.06
CA LEU A 1115 -101.20 -0.43 49.19
C LEU A 1115 -102.70 -0.75 49.19
N VAL A 1116 -103.02 -2.02 49.47
CA VAL A 1116 -104.39 -2.51 49.60
C VAL A 1116 -104.71 -3.21 50.95
N PHE A 1117 -103.73 -3.71 51.73
CA PHE A 1117 -103.95 -4.29 53.09
C PHE A 1117 -102.71 -4.22 54.04
N HIS A 1118 -102.90 -4.16 55.37
CA HIS A 1118 -101.84 -4.15 56.42
C HIS A 1118 -102.32 -4.67 57.83
N CYS A 1119 -101.49 -5.41 58.61
CA CYS A 1119 -101.75 -5.97 59.98
C CYS A 1119 -100.46 -6.22 60.84
N LYS A 1120 -100.48 -6.11 62.19
CA LYS A 1120 -99.34 -6.40 63.13
C LYS A 1120 -99.77 -6.99 64.51
N ASN A 1121 -99.04 -7.99 65.09
CA ASN A 1121 -99.28 -8.63 66.42
C ASN A 1121 -97.97 -9.10 67.14
N THR A 1122 -97.89 -8.98 68.48
CA THR A 1122 -96.72 -9.30 69.34
C THR A 1122 -97.00 -10.33 70.45
N ASN A 1123 -98.21 -10.88 70.58
CA ASN A 1123 -98.54 -11.88 71.60
C ASN A 1123 -98.98 -13.17 70.89
N LEU A 1124 -98.01 -13.92 70.40
CA LEU A 1124 -98.23 -15.14 69.63
C LEU A 1124 -98.43 -16.36 70.54
N ILE A 1125 -99.34 -17.24 70.16
CA ILE A 1125 -99.55 -18.56 70.75
C ILE A 1125 -99.36 -19.56 69.60
N HIS A 1126 -98.54 -20.58 69.80
CA HIS A 1126 -98.03 -21.44 68.71
C HIS A 1126 -99.04 -22.32 67.98
N GLU A 1127 -100.30 -22.23 68.34
CA GLU A 1127 -101.35 -23.08 67.79
C GLU A 1127 -102.58 -22.27 67.30
N GLU A 1128 -102.55 -20.92 67.23
CA GLU A 1128 -103.70 -20.05 66.83
C GLU A 1128 -103.37 -19.00 65.72
N SER A 1129 -104.38 -18.51 64.97
CA SER A 1129 -104.19 -17.61 63.80
C SER A 1129 -104.30 -16.11 64.09
N THR A 1130 -103.48 -15.28 63.41
CA THR A 1130 -103.11 -13.95 63.91
C THR A 1130 -103.54 -12.72 63.07
N CYS A 1131 -103.73 -12.79 61.73
CA CYS A 1131 -104.14 -11.64 60.85
C CYS A 1131 -105.12 -12.07 59.73
N ILE A 1132 -106.30 -11.43 59.57
CA ILE A 1132 -107.39 -11.87 58.65
C ILE A 1132 -107.83 -10.76 57.64
N TRP A 1133 -108.06 -11.09 56.36
CA TRP A 1133 -108.50 -10.13 55.30
C TRP A 1133 -109.42 -10.74 54.21
N ASP A 1134 -110.41 -9.98 53.71
CA ASP A 1134 -111.51 -10.44 52.81
C ASP A 1134 -111.33 -10.15 51.29
N GLY A 1135 -110.23 -9.49 50.90
CA GLY A 1135 -109.87 -9.24 49.51
C GLY A 1135 -110.54 -8.04 48.81
N THR A 1136 -111.24 -7.15 49.53
CA THR A 1136 -111.83 -5.93 48.95
C THR A 1136 -111.01 -4.67 49.23
N LEU A 1137 -111.18 -3.63 48.39
CA LEU A 1137 -110.63 -2.29 48.63
C LEU A 1137 -111.74 -1.25 48.57
N ASN A 1138 -111.92 -0.49 49.65
CA ASN A 1138 -112.99 0.49 49.83
C ASN A 1138 -114.39 -0.06 49.47
N GLY A 1139 -114.65 -1.30 49.88
CA GLY A 1139 -115.91 -2.00 49.65
C GLY A 1139 -116.13 -2.50 48.20
N LYS A 1140 -115.19 -2.25 47.28
CA LYS A 1140 -115.22 -2.82 45.93
C LYS A 1140 -114.25 -3.99 45.83
N LYS A 1141 -114.64 -5.03 45.09
CA LYS A 1141 -113.75 -6.16 44.81
C LYS A 1141 -112.48 -5.68 44.13
N LEU A 1142 -111.35 -6.18 44.60
CA LEU A 1142 -110.08 -5.99 43.91
C LEU A 1142 -110.15 -6.71 42.56
N PRO A 1143 -109.76 -6.05 41.46
CA PRO A 1143 -109.74 -6.70 40.15
C PRO A 1143 -108.90 -7.98 40.19
N PRO A 1144 -109.30 -9.03 39.47
CA PRO A 1144 -108.49 -10.23 39.34
C PRO A 1144 -107.09 -9.89 38.82
N GLY A 1145 -106.07 -10.43 39.50
CA GLY A 1145 -104.68 -10.10 39.24
C GLY A 1145 -103.77 -10.48 40.39
N SER A 1146 -102.46 -10.36 40.18
CA SER A 1146 -101.46 -10.62 41.20
C SER A 1146 -101.19 -9.38 42.06
N TYR A 1147 -101.14 -9.55 43.38
CA TYR A 1147 -100.93 -8.52 44.41
C TYR A 1147 -99.69 -8.86 45.23
N ALA A 1148 -98.76 -7.92 45.41
CA ALA A 1148 -97.53 -8.18 46.17
C ALA A 1148 -97.78 -8.13 47.70
N TYR A 1149 -97.17 -8.98 48.52
CA TYR A 1149 -97.22 -8.91 49.99
C TYR A 1149 -95.85 -8.81 50.65
N ARG A 1150 -95.80 -8.33 51.90
CA ARG A 1150 -94.64 -8.33 52.82
C ARG A 1150 -95.04 -8.79 54.23
N ILE A 1151 -94.39 -9.80 54.81
CA ILE A 1151 -94.62 -10.30 56.17
C ILE A 1151 -93.34 -10.25 57.01
N ASN A 1152 -93.35 -9.71 58.22
CA ASN A 1152 -92.20 -9.65 59.12
C ASN A 1152 -92.46 -10.45 60.43
N PHE A 1153 -91.48 -11.16 61.02
CA PHE A 1153 -91.63 -11.84 62.33
C PHE A 1153 -90.31 -11.95 63.14
N LYS A 1154 -90.40 -12.05 64.48
CA LYS A 1154 -89.24 -11.96 65.40
C LYS A 1154 -89.15 -12.98 66.55
N ASN A 1155 -87.93 -13.29 67.02
CA ASN A 1155 -87.60 -13.89 68.34
C ASN A 1155 -86.90 -12.82 69.20
N LEU A 1156 -87.43 -12.54 70.39
CA LEU A 1156 -86.97 -11.48 71.28
C LEU A 1156 -85.74 -11.87 72.11
N GLU A 1157 -85.65 -13.11 72.63
CA GLU A 1157 -84.50 -13.57 73.43
C GLU A 1157 -83.18 -13.46 72.64
N LYS A 1158 -83.25 -13.67 71.32
CA LYS A 1158 -82.09 -13.69 70.43
C LYS A 1158 -82.09 -12.57 69.39
N GLY A 1159 -83.08 -11.66 69.43
CA GLY A 1159 -83.14 -10.46 68.60
C GLY A 1159 -83.25 -10.71 67.09
N ILE A 1160 -83.85 -11.82 66.67
CA ILE A 1160 -83.94 -12.22 65.26
C ILE A 1160 -85.17 -11.57 64.63
N GLU A 1161 -85.05 -10.92 63.47
CA GLU A 1161 -86.17 -10.40 62.66
C GLU A 1161 -86.06 -10.91 61.22
N LYS A 1162 -87.13 -11.47 60.67
CA LYS A 1162 -87.21 -11.91 59.26
C LYS A 1162 -88.34 -11.20 58.54
N SER A 1163 -88.18 -11.02 57.23
CA SER A 1163 -89.24 -10.54 56.33
C SER A 1163 -89.39 -11.44 55.11
N GLN A 1164 -90.62 -11.58 54.60
CA GLN A 1164 -90.99 -12.39 53.46
C GLN A 1164 -91.82 -11.56 52.49
N LEU A 1165 -91.34 -11.41 51.25
CA LEU A 1165 -92.04 -10.73 50.16
C LEU A 1165 -92.54 -11.77 49.15
N GLY A 1166 -93.69 -11.55 48.54
CA GLY A 1166 -94.23 -12.44 47.52
C GLY A 1166 -95.38 -11.80 46.78
N SER A 1167 -96.13 -12.61 46.03
CA SER A 1167 -97.41 -12.17 45.48
C SER A 1167 -98.51 -13.16 45.79
N ILE A 1168 -99.66 -12.65 46.18
CA ILE A 1168 -100.89 -13.39 46.36
C ILE A 1168 -101.78 -13.15 45.14
N LEU A 1169 -102.36 -14.23 44.60
CA LEU A 1169 -103.25 -14.13 43.45
C LEU A 1169 -104.66 -13.79 43.91
N VAL A 1170 -105.25 -12.73 43.34
CA VAL A 1170 -106.68 -12.43 43.50
C VAL A 1170 -107.43 -12.95 42.29
N VAL A 1171 -108.39 -13.83 42.51
CA VAL A 1171 -109.26 -14.42 41.48
C VAL A 1171 -110.71 -13.94 41.66
N ASP A 1172 -111.49 -13.85 40.58
CA ASP A 1172 -112.88 -13.37 40.66
C ASP A 1172 -113.84 -14.37 41.34
#